data_AF-A0A7V6PDU6-F1
#
_entry.id   AF-A0A7V6PDU6-F1
#
_cell.length_a   1.000
_cell.length_b   1.000
_cell.length_c   1.000
_cell.angle_alpha   90.00
_cell.angle_beta   90.00
_cell.angle_gamma   90.00
#
_symmetry.space_group_name_H-M   'P 1'
#
loop_
_entity.id
_entity.type
_entity.pdbx_description
1 polymer ?
#
loop_
_entity_poly.entity_id
_entity_poly.type
_entity_poly.pdbx_seq_one_letter_code
_entity_poly.pdbx_strand_id
1 'polypeptide(L)'
;MTFNPSLSSALGSKLSQLRRKRGLTLDGLAELSLVSRAAISALEQGNGNPRVQTLWNLADALGVNFSTLLDGSTDTIVSDEDGIRVRLLERQTSPKMVEVFLMELPPGGARYAKAHPRDVREHIVVLAGEMRAGPSEAPSLLRSGQSISFAADTPHLYAGGESPSRAIVTVVYPEPSYASGPDRDLAWPGNAGEWDAVSALLARAAIEVQNGLEVNVTTFGPPVPEAKRAHRELAKVVEGLFPSPVIRRFVPCELGPSVVSLYRPAQMSHLGACPPTFSSNLARRCWGYAESALEPASASRVEEWSKLSLQPGPIVETSLLAELCTRAGRATVPYGVGSSLHEKTVRADASQRLFEARIDVDAYESYELVHPAYARQTLAVAAQLPAETEQAGPRILDIGTGPGLPLAMLLELRPDIRAVAVDPSDVAFGHLSRRFSGNGNVEIIHGSVTELGEPEKPFDCAVSIGASHHLDTAAFLCAIRDQLKSGARLIVADEMIAPYNTLEQRQCRLLRHHLWYVLDTLVSLPSDADSADVRTAERLATVLPLASAFAHKGNHDAAMRLTRDVYEEVSELKRPVVPSTPLAVFSRFHLLELQALIAGLDYEVEQKTHPGRFIALANACGLDLAHHQRIYATDGDGHLDGGTHLFVFEVR
;
A
#
# COMPACT_ATOMS: atom_id res chain seq x y z
N MET A 1 -5.88 -38.54 25.70
CA MET A 1 -6.73 -37.33 25.70
C MET A 1 -7.13 -37.06 24.27
N THR A 2 -8.44 -37.09 23.99
CA THR A 2 -9.04 -36.92 22.67
C THR A 2 -8.83 -35.50 22.16
N PHE A 3 -8.35 -35.39 20.92
CA PHE A 3 -8.17 -34.14 20.16
C PHE A 3 -9.51 -33.37 20.09
N ASN A 4 -9.48 -32.04 20.25
CA ASN A 4 -10.69 -31.21 20.27
C ASN A 4 -11.33 -31.15 18.85
N PRO A 5 -12.58 -31.60 18.64
CA PRO A 5 -13.20 -31.63 17.31
C PRO A 5 -13.32 -30.26 16.62
N SER A 6 -13.33 -29.15 17.37
CA SER A 6 -13.30 -27.80 16.79
C SER A 6 -11.95 -27.43 16.17
N LEU A 7 -10.84 -27.96 16.70
CA LEU A 7 -9.47 -27.74 16.18
C LEU A 7 -9.23 -28.49 14.87
N SER A 8 -9.72 -29.73 14.75
CA SER A 8 -9.59 -30.51 13.49
C SER A 8 -10.33 -29.86 12.33
N SER A 9 -11.52 -29.30 12.57
CA SER A 9 -12.28 -28.58 11.54
C SER A 9 -11.60 -27.27 11.11
N ALA A 10 -11.07 -26.49 12.06
CA ALA A 10 -10.35 -25.25 11.77
C ALA A 10 -9.06 -25.51 10.96
N LEU A 11 -8.26 -26.48 11.39
CA LEU A 11 -7.07 -26.95 10.67
C LEU A 11 -7.42 -27.43 9.25
N GLY A 12 -8.48 -28.24 9.11
CA GLY A 12 -8.93 -28.75 7.81
C GLY A 12 -9.35 -27.65 6.84
N SER A 13 -10.11 -26.67 7.32
CA SER A 13 -10.51 -25.50 6.55
C SER A 13 -9.29 -24.67 6.10
N LYS A 14 -8.36 -24.42 7.03
CA LYS A 14 -7.13 -23.65 6.75
C LYS A 14 -6.23 -24.36 5.75
N LEU A 15 -6.05 -25.68 5.90
CA LEU A 15 -5.28 -26.52 4.98
C LEU A 15 -5.87 -26.45 3.56
N SER A 16 -7.19 -26.61 3.42
CA SER A 16 -7.90 -26.50 2.14
C SER A 16 -7.75 -25.12 1.51
N GLN A 17 -7.88 -24.05 2.31
CA GLN A 17 -7.69 -22.68 1.85
C GLN A 17 -6.28 -22.42 1.33
N LEU A 18 -5.26 -22.83 2.09
CA LEU A 18 -3.85 -22.63 1.73
C LEU A 18 -3.46 -23.45 0.49
N ARG A 19 -3.92 -24.69 0.40
CA ARG A 19 -3.71 -25.53 -0.79
C ARG A 19 -4.32 -24.90 -2.04
N ARG A 20 -5.57 -24.41 -1.95
CA ARG A 20 -6.25 -23.73 -3.06
C ARG A 20 -5.57 -22.41 -3.43
N LYS A 21 -5.13 -21.63 -2.44
CA LYS A 21 -4.35 -20.39 -2.65
C LYS A 21 -3.03 -20.65 -3.39
N ARG A 22 -2.42 -21.83 -3.18
CA ARG A 22 -1.21 -22.30 -3.89
C ARG A 22 -1.51 -22.97 -5.24
N GLY A 23 -2.77 -23.10 -5.65
CA GLY A 23 -3.16 -23.77 -6.89
C GLY A 23 -2.90 -25.28 -6.92
N LEU A 24 -2.67 -25.91 -5.77
CA LEU A 24 -2.34 -27.33 -5.70
C LEU A 24 -3.60 -28.21 -5.70
N THR A 25 -3.59 -29.28 -6.50
CA THR A 25 -4.57 -30.37 -6.36
C THR A 25 -4.26 -31.19 -5.10
N LEU A 26 -5.20 -32.04 -4.65
CA LEU A 26 -4.91 -32.98 -3.55
C LEU A 26 -3.74 -33.91 -3.91
N ASP A 27 -3.65 -34.34 -5.16
CA ASP A 27 -2.55 -35.16 -5.66
C ASP A 27 -1.23 -34.36 -5.69
N GLY A 28 -1.26 -33.10 -6.12
CA GLY A 28 -0.08 -32.23 -6.13
C GLY A 28 0.44 -31.91 -4.72
N LEU A 29 -0.44 -31.71 -3.73
CA LEU A 29 -0.01 -31.55 -2.35
C LEU A 29 0.52 -32.87 -1.77
N ALA A 30 -0.07 -34.01 -2.12
CA ALA A 30 0.39 -35.32 -1.68
C ALA A 30 1.83 -35.61 -2.15
N GLU A 31 2.13 -35.27 -3.40
CA GLU A 31 3.46 -35.41 -3.98
C GLU A 31 4.49 -34.52 -3.27
N LEU A 32 4.17 -33.24 -3.05
CA LEU A 32 5.08 -32.28 -2.42
C LEU A 32 5.29 -32.51 -0.92
N SER A 33 4.24 -32.94 -0.20
CA SER A 33 4.29 -33.14 1.26
C SER A 33 4.69 -34.56 1.66
N LEU A 34 4.75 -35.51 0.73
CA LEU A 34 4.91 -36.94 1.04
C LEU A 34 3.83 -37.47 2.01
N VAL A 35 2.66 -36.81 2.05
CA VAL A 35 1.49 -37.24 2.83
C VAL A 35 0.49 -37.84 1.85
N SER A 36 -0.12 -38.97 2.20
CA SER A 36 -1.05 -39.64 1.27
C SER A 36 -2.25 -38.75 0.95
N ARG A 37 -2.70 -38.78 -0.31
CA ARG A 37 -3.91 -38.06 -0.78
C ARG A 37 -5.13 -38.33 0.12
N ALA A 38 -5.29 -39.58 0.57
CA ALA A 38 -6.36 -39.98 1.47
C ALA A 38 -6.25 -39.29 2.84
N ALA A 39 -5.04 -39.18 3.40
CA ALA A 39 -4.80 -38.48 4.65
C ALA A 39 -5.03 -36.97 4.53
N ILE A 40 -4.58 -36.33 3.45
CA ILE A 40 -4.84 -34.90 3.19
C ILE A 40 -6.35 -34.65 3.07
N SER A 41 -7.07 -35.48 2.32
CA SER A 41 -8.52 -35.39 2.17
C SER A 41 -9.25 -35.54 3.51
N ALA A 42 -8.84 -36.50 4.35
CA ALA A 42 -9.41 -36.67 5.69
C ALA A 42 -9.14 -35.47 6.61
N LEU A 43 -7.95 -34.87 6.52
CA LEU A 43 -7.59 -33.66 7.25
C LEU A 43 -8.44 -32.46 6.81
N GLU A 44 -8.61 -32.23 5.50
CA GLU A 44 -9.44 -31.13 4.99
C GLU A 44 -10.91 -31.24 5.39
N GLN A 45 -11.41 -32.45 5.60
CA GLN A 45 -12.76 -32.72 6.08
C GLN A 45 -12.91 -32.60 7.60
N GLY A 46 -11.83 -32.29 8.32
CA GLY A 46 -11.81 -32.23 9.79
C GLY A 46 -11.88 -33.60 10.47
N ASN A 47 -11.70 -34.68 9.72
CA ASN A 47 -11.79 -36.07 10.20
C ASN A 47 -10.42 -36.69 10.52
N GLY A 48 -9.34 -35.91 10.47
CA GLY A 48 -7.98 -36.39 10.68
C GLY A 48 -7.36 -35.93 12.01
N ASN A 49 -6.50 -36.77 12.58
CA ASN A 49 -5.60 -36.45 13.68
C ASN A 49 -4.15 -36.53 13.17
N PRO A 50 -3.59 -35.43 12.63
CA PRO A 50 -2.29 -35.48 11.97
C PRO A 50 -1.16 -35.59 13.00
N ARG A 51 -0.10 -36.33 12.64
CA ARG A 51 1.14 -36.32 13.40
C ARG A 51 1.84 -34.97 13.27
N VAL A 52 2.70 -34.63 14.23
CA VAL A 52 3.55 -33.42 14.18
C VAL A 52 4.28 -33.37 12.83
N GLN A 53 4.91 -34.48 12.43
CA GLN A 53 5.65 -34.57 11.17
C GLN A 53 4.76 -34.35 9.94
N THR A 54 3.51 -34.81 9.96
CA THR A 54 2.55 -34.62 8.87
C THR A 54 2.24 -33.13 8.67
N LEU A 55 2.04 -32.38 9.76
CA LEU A 55 1.77 -30.95 9.69
C LEU A 55 2.97 -30.15 9.19
N TRP A 56 4.19 -30.48 9.62
CA TRP A 56 5.41 -29.85 9.11
C TRP A 56 5.60 -30.11 7.62
N ASN A 57 5.46 -31.36 7.17
CA ASN A 57 5.55 -31.68 5.76
C ASN A 57 4.51 -30.93 4.91
N LEU A 58 3.29 -30.76 5.43
CA LEU A 58 2.25 -29.98 4.75
C LEU A 58 2.58 -28.49 4.75
N ALA A 59 3.11 -27.95 5.84
CA ALA A 59 3.53 -26.56 5.95
C ALA A 59 4.65 -26.24 4.96
N ASP A 60 5.68 -27.10 4.89
CA ASP A 60 6.79 -26.99 3.95
C ASP A 60 6.32 -27.05 2.49
N ALA A 61 5.49 -28.05 2.15
CA ALA A 61 4.91 -28.19 0.81
C ALA A 61 4.01 -27.01 0.42
N LEU A 62 3.33 -26.41 1.40
CA LEU A 62 2.52 -25.21 1.25
C LEU A 62 3.33 -23.92 1.45
N GLY A 63 4.65 -24.01 1.64
CA GLY A 63 5.58 -22.92 1.93
C GLY A 63 5.04 -21.89 2.92
N VAL A 64 4.36 -22.36 3.96
CA VAL A 64 3.89 -21.57 5.10
C VAL A 64 4.51 -22.16 6.36
N ASN A 65 4.42 -21.41 7.46
CA ASN A 65 4.97 -21.90 8.73
C ASN A 65 3.96 -22.81 9.44
N PHE A 66 4.47 -23.71 10.27
CA PHE A 66 3.67 -24.68 11.03
C PHE A 66 2.49 -24.03 11.77
N SER A 67 2.73 -22.92 12.46
CA SER A 67 1.68 -22.18 13.20
C SER A 67 0.59 -21.57 12.30
N THR A 68 0.86 -21.39 11.01
CA THR A 68 -0.10 -20.85 10.02
C THR A 68 -1.17 -21.87 9.67
N LEU A 69 -0.86 -23.17 9.75
CA LEU A 69 -1.86 -24.24 9.68
C LEU A 69 -2.76 -24.28 10.93
N LEU A 70 -2.27 -23.78 12.07
CA LEU A 70 -2.94 -23.80 13.37
C LEU A 70 -3.62 -22.46 13.74
N ASP A 71 -3.67 -21.51 12.79
CA ASP A 71 -4.23 -20.17 12.95
C ASP A 71 -3.70 -19.38 14.18
N GLY A 72 -2.48 -19.70 14.63
CA GLY A 72 -1.84 -19.05 15.79
C GLY A 72 -2.44 -19.39 17.16
N SER A 73 -3.28 -20.44 17.28
CA SER A 73 -3.82 -20.86 18.57
C SER A 73 -2.72 -21.39 19.52
N THR A 74 -2.53 -20.73 20.66
CA THR A 74 -1.55 -21.06 21.72
C THR A 74 -1.94 -22.25 22.61
N ASP A 75 -3.05 -22.94 22.30
CA ASP A 75 -3.56 -24.10 23.05
C ASP A 75 -3.52 -25.43 22.29
N THR A 76 -2.93 -25.45 21.09
CA THR A 76 -2.85 -26.69 20.29
C THR A 76 -1.70 -27.57 20.78
N ILE A 77 -2.02 -28.72 21.39
CA ILE A 77 -1.06 -29.78 21.73
C ILE A 77 -1.07 -30.80 20.59
N VAL A 78 0.07 -30.98 19.92
CA VAL A 78 0.25 -32.05 18.94
C VAL A 78 1.11 -33.15 19.58
N SER A 79 0.60 -34.38 19.57
CA SER A 79 1.27 -35.55 20.15
C SER A 79 1.66 -36.54 19.06
N ASP A 80 2.83 -37.16 19.20
CA ASP A 80 3.25 -38.29 18.36
C ASP A 80 2.87 -39.64 19.00
N GLU A 81 2.92 -40.73 18.22
CA GLU A 81 2.67 -42.10 18.69
C GLU A 81 3.68 -42.55 19.76
N ASP A 82 4.89 -41.98 19.74
CA ASP A 82 5.97 -42.24 20.71
C ASP A 82 5.83 -41.44 22.01
N GLY A 83 4.69 -40.78 22.25
CA GLY A 83 4.39 -40.05 23.49
C GLY A 83 5.05 -38.66 23.61
N ILE A 84 5.69 -38.19 22.54
CA ILE A 84 6.30 -36.86 22.44
C ILE A 84 5.19 -35.81 22.28
N ARG A 85 5.22 -34.75 23.10
CA ARG A 85 4.23 -33.66 23.04
C ARG A 85 4.90 -32.34 22.71
N VAL A 86 4.30 -31.59 21.79
CA VAL A 86 4.73 -30.23 21.43
C VAL A 86 3.54 -29.29 21.52
N ARG A 87 3.71 -28.17 22.24
CA ARG A 87 2.71 -27.12 22.40
C ARG A 87 3.31 -25.78 22.02
N LEU A 88 2.67 -25.04 21.11
CA LEU A 88 3.03 -23.66 20.82
C LEU A 88 2.68 -22.80 22.03
N LEU A 89 3.66 -22.10 22.59
CA LEU A 89 3.48 -21.20 23.73
C LEU A 89 3.23 -19.75 23.28
N GLU A 90 4.03 -19.28 22.33
CA GLU A 90 4.03 -17.88 21.89
C GLU A 90 4.41 -17.80 20.42
N ARG A 91 3.84 -16.83 19.71
CA ARG A 91 4.21 -16.49 18.34
C ARG A 91 4.38 -14.99 18.21
N GLN A 92 5.58 -14.58 17.85
CA GLN A 92 5.88 -13.22 17.45
C GLN A 92 6.04 -13.15 15.93
N THR A 93 5.38 -12.19 15.28
CA THR A 93 5.40 -12.02 13.82
C THR A 93 6.22 -10.82 13.36
N SER A 94 6.70 -9.98 14.28
CA SER A 94 7.51 -8.78 13.98
C SER A 94 8.39 -8.41 15.20
N PRO A 95 9.66 -7.97 15.05
CA PRO A 95 10.38 -7.67 13.80
C PRO A 95 10.95 -8.90 13.08
N LYS A 96 11.12 -10.03 13.80
CA LYS A 96 11.43 -11.35 13.22
C LYS A 96 10.32 -12.31 13.58
N MET A 97 10.07 -13.29 12.72
CA MET A 97 9.15 -14.35 13.11
C MET A 97 9.85 -15.28 14.10
N VAL A 98 9.27 -15.40 15.29
CA VAL A 98 9.76 -16.26 16.37
C VAL A 98 8.60 -17.10 16.86
N GLU A 99 8.81 -18.42 16.91
CA GLU A 99 7.84 -19.36 17.47
C GLU A 99 8.47 -20.04 18.67
N VAL A 100 7.76 -20.04 19.81
CA VAL A 100 8.24 -20.63 21.06
C VAL A 100 7.38 -21.85 21.36
N PHE A 101 8.00 -23.01 21.51
CA PHE A 101 7.33 -24.27 21.81
C PHE A 101 7.74 -24.82 23.17
N LEU A 102 6.79 -25.45 23.86
CA LEU A 102 7.07 -26.39 24.95
C LEU A 102 7.12 -27.81 24.37
N MET A 103 8.28 -28.45 24.46
CA MET A 103 8.48 -29.84 24.09
C MET A 103 8.57 -30.72 25.34
N GLU A 104 7.88 -31.86 25.33
CA GLU A 104 7.95 -32.87 26.36
C GLU A 104 8.27 -34.24 25.74
N LEU A 105 9.35 -34.87 26.21
CA LEU A 105 9.80 -36.19 25.78
C LEU A 105 9.57 -37.20 26.91
N PRO A 106 9.01 -38.38 26.63
CA PRO A 106 8.99 -39.49 27.59
C PRO A 106 10.40 -40.08 27.78
N PRO A 107 10.61 -40.93 28.79
CA PRO A 107 11.87 -41.66 28.99
C PRO A 107 12.32 -42.36 27.70
N GLY A 108 13.55 -42.09 27.26
CA GLY A 108 14.13 -42.64 26.04
C GLY A 108 13.48 -42.16 24.73
N GLY A 109 12.51 -41.24 24.78
CA GLY A 109 11.84 -40.70 23.60
C GLY A 109 12.80 -39.89 22.74
N ALA A 110 12.76 -40.09 21.42
CA ALA A 110 13.62 -39.38 20.48
C ALA A 110 12.81 -38.88 19.27
N ARG A 111 13.10 -37.65 18.84
CA ARG A 111 12.54 -37.02 17.65
C ARG A 111 13.65 -36.60 16.71
N TYR A 112 13.56 -37.07 15.48
CA TYR A 112 14.42 -36.66 14.37
C TYR A 112 13.66 -35.66 13.50
N ALA A 113 14.21 -34.46 13.36
CA ALA A 113 13.65 -33.41 12.52
C ALA A 113 14.45 -33.29 11.23
N LYS A 114 13.74 -33.09 10.12
CA LYS A 114 14.37 -32.69 8.85
C LYS A 114 14.94 -31.28 8.98
N ALA A 115 15.84 -30.94 8.08
CA ALA A 115 16.31 -29.57 7.91
C ALA A 115 15.11 -28.61 7.78
N HIS A 116 15.12 -27.55 8.58
CA HIS A 116 14.20 -26.42 8.40
C HIS A 116 14.58 -25.60 7.16
N PRO A 117 13.73 -24.66 6.73
CA PRO A 117 14.10 -23.69 5.71
C PRO A 117 15.42 -22.98 6.03
N ARG A 118 16.08 -22.49 4.98
CA ARG A 118 17.38 -21.83 5.05
C ARG A 118 17.42 -20.72 6.10
N ASP A 119 18.55 -20.60 6.79
CA ASP A 119 18.84 -19.55 7.79
C ASP A 119 17.93 -19.55 9.03
N VAL A 120 17.08 -20.58 9.21
CA VAL A 120 16.35 -20.80 10.47
C VAL A 120 17.32 -21.20 11.57
N ARG A 121 17.16 -20.58 12.75
CA ARG A 121 17.92 -20.94 13.95
C ARG A 121 16.99 -21.47 15.03
N GLU A 122 17.49 -22.42 15.78
CA GLU A 122 16.82 -22.89 16.99
C GLU A 122 17.62 -22.56 18.24
N HIS A 123 16.89 -22.22 19.29
CA HIS A 123 17.40 -22.05 20.65
C HIS A 123 16.63 -22.98 21.57
N ILE A 124 17.30 -23.93 22.20
CA ILE A 124 16.68 -24.91 23.10
C ILE A 124 17.14 -24.62 24.52
N VAL A 125 16.20 -24.60 25.47
CA VAL A 125 16.48 -24.50 26.91
C VAL A 125 15.83 -25.67 27.62
N VAL A 126 16.63 -26.53 28.27
CA VAL A 126 16.09 -27.68 29.03
C VAL A 126 15.54 -27.17 30.36
N LEU A 127 14.25 -27.40 30.59
CA LEU A 127 13.56 -27.03 31.82
C LEU A 127 13.71 -28.13 32.88
N ALA A 128 13.61 -29.40 32.50
CA ALA A 128 13.70 -30.55 33.39
C ALA A 128 14.20 -31.79 32.65
N GLY A 129 14.89 -32.68 33.37
CA GLY A 129 15.49 -33.89 32.82
C GLY A 129 16.82 -33.64 32.11
N GLU A 130 17.19 -34.57 31.23
CA GLU A 130 18.40 -34.53 30.41
C GLU A 130 18.01 -34.80 28.96
N MET A 131 18.50 -33.98 28.03
CA MET A 131 18.16 -34.02 26.62
C MET A 131 19.42 -33.91 25.76
N ARG A 132 19.57 -34.78 24.76
CA ARG A 132 20.49 -34.59 23.66
C ARG A 132 19.80 -33.80 22.56
N ALA A 133 20.34 -32.64 22.20
CA ALA A 133 19.74 -31.78 21.18
C ALA A 133 20.76 -31.06 20.28
N GLY A 134 20.36 -30.75 19.05
CA GLY A 134 21.18 -30.06 18.06
C GLY A 134 21.32 -30.83 16.74
N PRO A 135 22.28 -30.45 15.86
CA PRO A 135 22.51 -31.13 14.59
C PRO A 135 22.69 -32.63 14.76
N SER A 136 22.06 -33.44 13.90
CA SER A 136 21.99 -34.90 14.08
C SER A 136 23.37 -35.59 14.07
N GLU A 137 24.33 -35.00 13.35
CA GLU A 137 25.71 -35.50 13.29
C GLU A 137 26.49 -35.26 14.57
N ALA A 138 26.12 -34.24 15.35
CA ALA A 138 26.84 -33.82 16.56
C ALA A 138 25.89 -33.21 17.62
N PRO A 139 24.95 -33.99 18.19
CA PRO A 139 24.02 -33.49 19.19
C PRO A 139 24.73 -33.26 20.53
N SER A 140 24.40 -32.17 21.21
CA SER A 140 24.95 -31.84 22.53
C SER A 140 24.08 -32.38 23.65
N LEU A 141 24.71 -32.89 24.71
CA LEU A 141 24.00 -33.29 25.93
C LEU A 141 23.72 -32.07 26.81
N LEU A 142 22.45 -31.85 27.15
CA LEU A 142 21.95 -30.71 27.91
C LEU A 142 21.19 -31.21 29.15
N ARG A 143 21.51 -30.63 30.31
CA ARG A 143 20.80 -30.83 31.58
C ARG A 143 19.89 -29.65 31.88
N SER A 144 18.98 -29.80 32.84
CA SER A 144 18.12 -28.73 33.32
C SER A 144 18.90 -27.42 33.57
N GLY A 145 18.40 -26.32 33.01
CA GLY A 145 19.02 -24.99 33.02
C GLY A 145 20.01 -24.72 31.89
N GLN A 146 20.42 -25.73 31.13
CA GLN A 146 21.35 -25.56 30.00
C GLN A 146 20.61 -25.29 28.69
N SER A 147 21.32 -24.64 27.76
CA SER A 147 20.78 -24.29 26.44
C SER A 147 21.78 -24.52 25.31
N ILE A 148 21.26 -24.65 24.11
CA ILE A 148 22.03 -24.66 22.85
C ILE A 148 21.37 -23.73 21.84
N SER A 149 22.17 -23.16 20.95
CA SER A 149 21.70 -22.46 19.76
C SER A 149 22.41 -23.02 18.53
N PHE A 150 21.67 -23.35 17.47
CA PHE A 150 22.25 -23.92 16.25
C PHE A 150 21.47 -23.50 15.00
N ALA A 151 22.11 -23.63 13.83
CA ALA A 151 21.46 -23.48 12.54
C ALA A 151 20.59 -24.73 12.28
N ALA A 152 19.28 -24.54 12.20
CA ALA A 152 18.31 -25.62 12.12
C ALA A 152 17.94 -25.97 10.67
N ASP A 153 18.55 -25.31 9.69
CA ASP A 153 18.52 -25.63 8.26
C ASP A 153 19.33 -26.89 7.90
N THR A 154 19.62 -27.73 8.89
CA THR A 154 20.21 -29.05 8.80
C THR A 154 19.39 -30.05 9.62
N PRO A 155 19.41 -31.36 9.30
CA PRO A 155 18.69 -32.36 10.10
C PRO A 155 19.16 -32.36 11.56
N HIS A 156 18.24 -32.35 12.51
CA HIS A 156 18.54 -32.21 13.94
C HIS A 156 17.72 -33.16 14.82
N LEU A 157 18.20 -33.39 16.05
CA LEU A 157 17.69 -34.39 16.99
C LEU A 157 17.22 -33.73 18.29
N TYR A 158 16.18 -34.30 18.89
CA TYR A 158 15.82 -34.12 20.31
C TYR A 158 15.64 -35.50 20.94
N ALA A 159 16.50 -35.91 21.87
CA ALA A 159 16.39 -37.21 22.53
C ALA A 159 16.45 -37.06 24.05
N GLY A 160 15.45 -37.60 24.76
CA GLY A 160 15.40 -37.61 26.21
C GLY A 160 16.30 -38.70 26.80
N GLY A 161 16.76 -38.47 28.03
CA GLY A 161 17.44 -39.49 28.83
C GLY A 161 16.47 -40.52 29.43
N GLU A 162 16.91 -41.21 30.48
CA GLU A 162 16.14 -42.27 31.16
C GLU A 162 14.91 -41.75 31.96
N SER A 163 14.75 -40.43 32.07
CA SER A 163 13.64 -39.78 32.75
C SER A 163 12.90 -38.82 31.80
N PRO A 164 11.62 -38.51 32.05
CA PRO A 164 10.88 -37.55 31.23
C PRO A 164 11.60 -36.20 31.20
N SER A 165 11.66 -35.59 30.02
CA SER A 165 12.40 -34.35 29.80
C SER A 165 11.50 -33.27 29.20
N ARG A 166 11.71 -32.02 29.61
CA ARG A 166 10.93 -30.86 29.17
C ARG A 166 11.87 -29.76 28.73
N ALA A 167 11.59 -29.13 27.59
CA ALA A 167 12.39 -28.03 27.06
C ALA A 167 11.52 -26.95 26.39
N ILE A 168 12.02 -25.72 26.41
CA ILE A 168 11.55 -24.66 25.51
C ILE A 168 12.37 -24.77 24.23
N VAL A 169 11.71 -24.78 23.08
CA VAL A 169 12.32 -24.73 21.75
C VAL A 169 11.85 -23.45 21.09
N THR A 170 12.76 -22.50 20.90
CA THR A 170 12.50 -21.25 20.22
C THR A 170 13.06 -21.34 18.81
N VAL A 171 12.18 -21.27 17.82
CA VAL A 171 12.53 -21.25 16.40
C VAL A 171 12.53 -19.79 15.96
N VAL A 172 13.69 -19.29 15.57
CA VAL A 172 13.89 -17.95 15.02
C VAL A 172 14.04 -18.10 13.53
N TYR A 173 13.01 -17.65 12.80
CA TYR A 173 13.06 -17.58 11.36
C TYR A 173 13.92 -16.38 10.94
N PRO A 174 14.62 -16.45 9.81
CA PRO A 174 15.18 -15.24 9.22
C PRO A 174 14.04 -14.23 9.01
N GLU A 175 14.37 -12.94 8.93
CA GLU A 175 13.40 -12.01 8.34
C GLU A 175 12.97 -12.59 7.00
N PRO A 176 11.67 -12.58 6.64
CA PRO A 176 11.25 -12.92 5.30
C PRO A 176 11.96 -11.94 4.38
N SER A 177 13.12 -12.39 3.90
CA SER A 177 13.74 -11.85 2.73
C SER A 177 12.76 -12.19 1.63
N TYR A 178 11.87 -11.26 1.32
CA TYR A 178 11.26 -11.16 0.00
C TYR A 178 12.35 -10.79 -1.03
N ALA A 179 13.57 -11.33 -0.90
CA ALA A 179 14.49 -11.43 -2.00
C ALA A 179 13.80 -12.27 -3.06
N SER A 180 13.32 -11.55 -4.06
CA SER A 180 13.07 -12.03 -5.41
C SER A 180 12.09 -13.21 -5.51
N GLY A 181 10.84 -12.93 -5.94
CA GLY A 181 10.26 -13.80 -6.98
C GLY A 181 11.28 -13.93 -8.12
N PRO A 182 11.33 -15.04 -8.87
CA PRO A 182 12.49 -15.38 -9.70
C PRO A 182 12.73 -14.27 -10.71
N ASP A 183 13.68 -13.38 -10.41
CA ASP A 183 14.19 -12.47 -11.39
C ASP A 183 14.81 -13.36 -12.45
N ARG A 184 14.43 -13.11 -13.70
CA ARG A 184 14.85 -13.94 -14.81
C ARG A 184 15.92 -13.18 -15.55
N ASP A 185 17.10 -13.75 -15.65
CA ASP A 185 18.11 -13.26 -16.57
C ASP A 185 18.11 -14.14 -17.82
N LEU A 186 17.66 -13.57 -18.94
CA LEU A 186 17.46 -14.27 -20.20
C LEU A 186 18.46 -13.78 -21.24
N ALA A 187 18.85 -14.64 -22.18
CA ALA A 187 19.54 -14.16 -23.38
C ALA A 187 18.58 -13.34 -24.26
N TRP A 188 19.10 -12.36 -25.00
CA TRP A 188 18.30 -11.63 -25.98
C TRP A 188 17.77 -12.58 -27.08
N PRO A 189 16.45 -12.58 -27.38
CA PRO A 189 15.89 -13.46 -28.40
C PRO A 189 16.39 -13.13 -29.82
N GLY A 190 16.92 -14.15 -30.51
CA GLY A 190 17.45 -14.04 -31.86
C GLY A 190 16.46 -14.44 -32.96
N ASN A 191 15.35 -15.11 -32.64
CA ASN A 191 14.35 -15.57 -33.61
C ASN A 191 12.91 -15.54 -33.06
N ALA A 192 11.92 -15.74 -33.93
CA ALA A 192 10.50 -15.65 -33.59
C ALA A 192 10.07 -16.67 -32.51
N GLY A 193 10.57 -17.91 -32.54
CA GLY A 193 10.21 -18.92 -31.55
C GLY A 193 10.73 -18.58 -30.14
N GLU A 194 11.89 -17.93 -30.05
CA GLU A 194 12.41 -17.42 -28.77
C GLU A 194 11.58 -16.24 -28.25
N TRP A 195 11.08 -15.37 -29.14
CA TRP A 195 10.14 -14.30 -28.76
C TRP A 195 8.78 -14.84 -28.29
N ASP A 196 8.28 -15.93 -28.87
CA ASP A 196 7.08 -16.62 -28.39
C ASP A 196 7.31 -17.19 -26.98
N ALA A 197 8.49 -17.77 -26.73
CA ALA A 197 8.87 -18.26 -25.40
C ALA A 197 8.96 -17.11 -24.36
N VAL A 198 9.54 -15.96 -24.73
CA VAL A 198 9.55 -14.76 -23.87
C VAL A 198 8.14 -14.31 -23.56
N SER A 199 7.25 -14.24 -24.55
CA SER A 199 5.85 -13.86 -24.36
C SER A 199 5.13 -14.80 -23.39
N ALA A 200 5.34 -16.11 -23.52
CA ALA A 200 4.80 -17.11 -22.61
C ALA A 200 5.36 -16.96 -21.18
N LEU A 201 6.65 -16.66 -21.03
CA LEU A 201 7.27 -16.39 -19.73
C LEU A 201 6.70 -15.13 -19.07
N LEU A 202 6.51 -14.04 -19.82
CA LEU A 202 5.92 -12.80 -19.29
C LEU A 202 4.42 -12.96 -18.96
N ALA A 203 3.71 -13.84 -19.66
CA ALA A 203 2.36 -14.26 -19.29
C ALA A 203 2.38 -15.07 -17.98
N ARG A 204 3.35 -15.98 -17.81
CA ARG A 204 3.52 -16.74 -16.56
C ARG A 204 3.92 -15.85 -15.38
N ALA A 205 4.78 -14.86 -15.60
CA ALA A 205 5.16 -13.87 -14.60
C ALA A 205 3.95 -13.11 -14.05
N ALA A 206 2.95 -12.80 -14.90
CA ALA A 206 1.70 -12.19 -14.43
C ALA A 206 0.88 -13.13 -13.53
N ILE A 207 0.83 -14.43 -13.84
CA ILE A 207 0.16 -15.42 -12.99
C ILE A 207 0.86 -15.53 -11.64
N GLU A 208 2.19 -15.61 -11.65
CA GLU A 208 3.03 -15.60 -10.46
C GLU A 208 2.76 -14.37 -9.59
N VAL A 209 2.73 -13.21 -10.23
CA VAL A 209 2.54 -11.95 -9.53
C VAL A 209 1.15 -11.85 -8.91
N GLN A 210 0.12 -12.22 -9.67
CA GLN A 210 -1.26 -12.29 -9.21
C GLN A 210 -1.46 -13.26 -8.04
N ASN A 211 -0.64 -14.32 -7.96
CA ASN A 211 -0.75 -15.35 -6.92
C ASN A 211 0.17 -15.10 -5.71
N GLY A 212 0.70 -13.88 -5.55
CA GLY A 212 1.35 -13.44 -4.32
C GLY A 212 2.83 -13.08 -4.44
N LEU A 213 3.40 -13.09 -5.65
CA LEU A 213 4.68 -12.44 -5.90
C LEU A 213 4.44 -10.96 -6.24
N GLU A 214 4.59 -10.02 -5.30
CA GLU A 214 4.23 -8.61 -5.56
C GLU A 214 4.91 -8.01 -6.82
N VAL A 215 6.07 -8.52 -7.20
CA VAL A 215 6.83 -8.09 -8.38
C VAL A 215 7.62 -9.22 -9.03
N ASN A 216 7.80 -9.16 -10.35
CA ASN A 216 8.74 -9.95 -11.12
C ASN A 216 9.55 -9.04 -12.07
N VAL A 217 10.88 -9.20 -12.12
CA VAL A 217 11.75 -8.48 -13.05
C VAL A 217 12.43 -9.47 -13.98
N THR A 218 12.24 -9.31 -15.28
CA THR A 218 12.93 -10.08 -16.32
C THR A 218 13.96 -9.19 -17.00
N THR A 219 15.24 -9.52 -16.94
CA THR A 219 16.37 -8.84 -17.58
C THR A 219 16.84 -9.61 -18.80
N PHE A 220 17.43 -8.90 -19.77
CA PHE A 220 17.96 -9.51 -20.99
C PHE A 220 19.45 -9.18 -21.19
N GLY A 221 20.27 -10.23 -21.28
CA GLY A 221 21.71 -10.19 -21.51
C GLY A 221 22.13 -10.27 -22.99
N PRO A 222 23.41 -10.05 -23.30
CA PRO A 222 23.93 -9.92 -24.67
C PRO A 222 23.83 -11.20 -25.52
N PRO A 223 23.81 -11.07 -26.87
CA PRO A 223 23.94 -9.83 -27.63
C PRO A 223 22.61 -9.05 -27.71
N VAL A 224 22.56 -7.89 -27.08
CA VAL A 224 21.42 -6.98 -27.12
C VAL A 224 21.62 -5.99 -28.28
N PRO A 225 20.58 -5.68 -29.07
CA PRO A 225 20.64 -4.58 -30.04
C PRO A 225 20.81 -3.22 -29.34
N GLU A 226 20.93 -2.13 -30.11
CA GLU A 226 20.98 -0.78 -29.53
C GLU A 226 19.82 -0.56 -28.52
N ALA A 227 20.10 0.07 -27.37
CA ALA A 227 19.15 0.19 -26.25
C ALA A 227 17.77 0.74 -26.66
N LYS A 228 17.72 1.76 -27.55
CA LYS A 228 16.47 2.30 -28.08
C LYS A 228 15.67 1.28 -28.89
N ARG A 229 16.35 0.42 -29.66
CA ARG A 229 15.73 -0.65 -30.42
C ARG A 229 15.24 -1.75 -29.48
N ALA A 230 16.06 -2.17 -28.51
CA ALA A 230 15.69 -3.16 -27.52
C ALA A 230 14.43 -2.76 -26.75
N HIS A 231 14.37 -1.51 -26.27
CA HIS A 231 13.22 -0.97 -25.57
C HIS A 231 11.94 -1.01 -26.42
N ARG A 232 12.00 -0.60 -27.70
CA ARG A 232 10.84 -0.66 -28.62
C ARG A 232 10.38 -2.09 -28.90
N GLU A 233 11.30 -3.05 -29.02
CA GLU A 233 10.95 -4.45 -29.25
C GLU A 233 10.25 -5.04 -28.01
N LEU A 234 10.77 -4.79 -26.81
CA LEU A 234 10.13 -5.20 -25.56
C LEU A 234 8.78 -4.52 -25.34
N ALA A 235 8.65 -3.23 -25.63
CA ALA A 235 7.39 -2.49 -25.53
C ALA A 235 6.30 -3.13 -26.40
N LYS A 236 6.61 -3.48 -27.65
CA LYS A 236 5.69 -4.20 -28.55
C LYS A 236 5.27 -5.56 -28.01
N VAL A 237 6.21 -6.30 -27.42
CA VAL A 237 5.88 -7.59 -26.79
C VAL A 237 4.92 -7.38 -25.62
N VAL A 238 5.20 -6.42 -24.74
CA VAL A 238 4.34 -6.10 -23.60
C VAL A 238 2.94 -5.64 -24.04
N GLU A 239 2.85 -4.79 -25.07
CA GLU A 239 1.58 -4.35 -25.68
C GLU A 239 0.77 -5.51 -26.28
N GLY A 240 1.45 -6.53 -26.82
CA GLY A 240 0.82 -7.73 -27.38
C GLY A 240 0.33 -8.75 -26.35
N LEU A 241 0.73 -8.62 -25.07
CA LEU A 241 0.27 -9.50 -24.00
C LEU A 241 -1.19 -9.21 -23.63
N PHE A 242 -1.90 -10.23 -23.16
CA PHE A 242 -3.27 -10.06 -22.69
C PHE A 242 -3.33 -9.01 -21.56
N PRO A 243 -4.21 -7.99 -21.67
CA PRO A 243 -4.33 -6.96 -20.65
C PRO A 243 -4.86 -7.58 -19.36
N SER A 244 -4.22 -7.24 -18.24
CA SER A 244 -4.65 -7.68 -16.92
C SER A 244 -5.06 -6.47 -16.09
N PRO A 245 -6.24 -6.48 -15.44
CA PRO A 245 -6.66 -5.39 -14.56
C PRO A 245 -5.82 -5.31 -13.27
N VAL A 246 -5.07 -6.37 -12.95
CA VAL A 246 -4.32 -6.50 -11.69
C VAL A 246 -2.81 -6.62 -11.88
N ILE A 247 -2.31 -6.53 -13.12
CA ILE A 247 -0.88 -6.58 -13.42
C ILE A 247 -0.51 -5.41 -14.34
N ARG A 248 0.46 -4.62 -13.92
CA ARG A 248 1.06 -3.56 -14.74
C ARG A 248 2.45 -3.98 -15.18
N ARG A 249 2.74 -3.78 -16.47
CA ARG A 249 4.03 -4.13 -17.07
C ARG A 249 4.71 -2.87 -17.58
N PHE A 250 5.99 -2.76 -17.29
CA PHE A 250 6.82 -1.62 -17.67
C PHE A 250 8.13 -2.10 -18.27
N VAL A 251 8.72 -1.31 -19.15
CA VAL A 251 9.99 -1.60 -19.82
C VAL A 251 11.02 -0.55 -19.40
N PRO A 252 11.69 -0.69 -18.24
CA PRO A 252 12.68 0.30 -17.80
C PRO A 252 14.01 0.16 -18.58
N CYS A 253 14.93 1.11 -18.36
CA CYS A 253 16.20 1.19 -19.10
C CYS A 253 17.47 1.09 -18.24
N GLU A 254 17.39 1.23 -16.91
CA GLU A 254 18.56 1.39 -16.02
C GLU A 254 19.38 0.10 -15.80
N LEU A 255 18.75 -1.08 -15.81
CA LEU A 255 19.42 -2.39 -15.62
C LEU A 255 19.72 -3.12 -16.94
N GLY A 256 19.77 -2.38 -18.05
CA GLY A 256 19.66 -2.97 -19.38
C GLY A 256 18.20 -3.28 -19.75
N PRO A 257 17.95 -3.86 -20.93
CA PRO A 257 16.59 -4.17 -21.37
C PRO A 257 15.94 -5.11 -20.37
N SER A 258 14.76 -4.72 -19.89
CA SER A 258 14.05 -5.48 -18.89
C SER A 258 12.56 -5.25 -18.96
N VAL A 259 11.80 -6.16 -18.34
CA VAL A 259 10.36 -6.04 -18.15
C VAL A 259 10.06 -6.21 -16.67
N VAL A 260 9.44 -5.20 -16.07
CA VAL A 260 8.94 -5.21 -14.70
C VAL A 260 7.46 -5.53 -14.74
N SER A 261 7.04 -6.63 -14.11
CA SER A 261 5.64 -6.97 -13.89
C SER A 261 5.29 -6.74 -12.42
N LEU A 262 4.37 -5.81 -12.15
CA LEU A 262 3.96 -5.41 -10.81
C LEU A 262 2.50 -5.79 -10.54
N TYR A 263 2.25 -6.30 -9.34
CA TYR A 263 0.89 -6.50 -8.84
C TYR A 263 0.25 -5.15 -8.58
N ARG A 264 -0.95 -4.91 -9.12
CA ARG A 264 -1.75 -3.74 -8.83
C ARG A 264 -3.09 -4.18 -8.22
N PRO A 265 -3.35 -3.93 -6.93
CA PRO A 265 -4.63 -4.25 -6.33
C PRO A 265 -5.75 -3.41 -6.94
N ALA A 266 -7.00 -3.82 -6.71
CA ALA A 266 -8.16 -3.05 -7.10
C ALA A 266 -8.06 -1.63 -6.53
N GLN A 267 -7.98 -0.64 -7.43
CA GLN A 267 -7.53 0.69 -7.06
C GLN A 267 -8.58 1.48 -6.28
N MET A 268 -9.87 1.21 -6.50
CA MET A 268 -10.98 1.95 -5.90
C MET A 268 -11.94 1.02 -5.18
N SER A 269 -12.54 1.51 -4.10
CA SER A 269 -13.62 0.84 -3.39
C SER A 269 -14.97 1.52 -3.69
N HIS A 270 -16.07 0.76 -3.60
CA HIS A 270 -17.43 1.33 -3.69
C HIS A 270 -17.66 2.37 -2.60
N LEU A 271 -18.14 3.57 -2.95
CA LEU A 271 -18.59 4.56 -1.96
C LEU A 271 -19.93 4.18 -1.34
N GLY A 272 -20.68 3.26 -1.96
CA GLY A 272 -21.97 2.77 -1.50
C GLY A 272 -23.16 3.53 -2.09
N ALA A 273 -24.29 3.47 -1.40
CA ALA A 273 -25.51 4.14 -1.86
C ALA A 273 -25.37 5.66 -1.79
N CYS A 274 -25.88 6.36 -2.80
CA CYS A 274 -25.88 7.83 -2.82
C CYS A 274 -26.57 8.38 -1.57
N PRO A 275 -25.93 9.28 -0.81
CA PRO A 275 -26.52 9.84 0.40
C PRO A 275 -27.82 10.59 0.12
N PRO A 276 -28.83 10.47 1.00
CA PRO A 276 -30.06 11.25 0.87
C PRO A 276 -29.82 12.76 1.06
N THR A 277 -28.74 13.15 1.74
CA THR A 277 -28.31 14.54 1.96
C THR A 277 -27.89 15.24 0.66
N PHE A 278 -27.59 14.50 -0.41
CA PHE A 278 -27.31 15.09 -1.72
C PHE A 278 -28.61 15.53 -2.38
N SER A 279 -29.01 16.77 -2.10
CA SER A 279 -30.16 17.43 -2.70
C SER A 279 -29.84 18.00 -4.09
N SER A 280 -28.57 18.33 -4.38
CA SER A 280 -28.15 18.90 -5.65
C SER A 280 -28.07 17.83 -6.76
N ASN A 281 -28.50 18.19 -7.97
CA ASN A 281 -28.36 17.33 -9.14
C ASN A 281 -26.88 17.04 -9.46
N LEU A 282 -25.99 17.99 -9.18
CA LEU A 282 -24.54 17.83 -9.38
C LEU A 282 -23.97 16.72 -8.50
N ALA A 283 -24.25 16.72 -7.19
CA ALA A 283 -23.69 15.74 -6.27
C ALA A 283 -24.15 14.31 -6.60
N ARG A 284 -25.42 14.13 -6.97
CA ARG A 284 -25.94 12.82 -7.42
C ARG A 284 -25.30 12.34 -8.72
N ARG A 285 -25.08 13.22 -9.70
CA ARG A 285 -24.36 12.88 -10.93
C ARG A 285 -22.92 12.48 -10.64
N CYS A 286 -22.20 13.27 -9.83
CA CYS A 286 -20.82 12.98 -9.44
C CYS A 286 -20.70 11.64 -8.71
N TRP A 287 -21.68 11.30 -7.85
CA TRP A 287 -21.76 9.97 -7.23
C TRP A 287 -21.89 8.85 -8.25
N GLY A 288 -22.75 9.03 -9.27
CA GLY A 288 -22.87 8.09 -10.39
C GLY A 288 -21.57 7.90 -11.18
N TYR A 289 -20.83 8.99 -11.44
CA TYR A 289 -19.52 8.91 -12.10
C TYR A 289 -18.49 8.19 -11.23
N ALA A 290 -18.44 8.49 -9.93
CA ALA A 290 -17.55 7.83 -9.00
C ALA A 290 -17.81 6.31 -8.95
N GLU A 291 -19.06 5.86 -8.89
CA GLU A 291 -19.37 4.42 -8.91
C GLU A 291 -19.08 3.77 -10.27
N SER A 292 -19.19 4.53 -11.37
CA SER A 292 -18.85 4.04 -12.72
C SER A 292 -17.35 3.72 -12.88
N ALA A 293 -16.48 4.23 -12.00
CA ALA A 293 -15.03 3.99 -12.06
C ALA A 293 -14.62 2.53 -11.77
N LEU A 294 -15.57 1.73 -11.28
CA LEU A 294 -15.36 0.33 -10.87
C LEU A 294 -15.66 -0.66 -12.00
N GLU A 295 -16.27 -0.20 -13.10
CA GLU A 295 -16.63 -1.02 -14.24
C GLU A 295 -15.89 -0.57 -15.52
N PRO A 296 -15.55 -1.50 -16.44
CA PRO A 296 -15.01 -1.12 -17.74
C PRO A 296 -15.98 -0.24 -18.54
N ALA A 297 -15.48 0.89 -19.05
CA ALA A 297 -16.26 1.81 -19.86
C ALA A 297 -16.16 1.49 -21.37
N SER A 298 -17.25 1.68 -22.10
CA SER A 298 -17.23 1.61 -23.57
C SER A 298 -16.47 2.81 -24.17
N ALA A 299 -15.88 2.63 -25.36
CA ALA A 299 -15.21 3.72 -26.07
C ALA A 299 -16.11 4.96 -26.29
N SER A 300 -17.41 4.74 -26.53
CA SER A 300 -18.39 5.82 -26.66
C SER A 300 -18.59 6.62 -25.38
N ARG A 301 -18.63 5.96 -24.22
CA ARG A 301 -18.72 6.62 -22.90
C ARG A 301 -17.44 7.41 -22.61
N VAL A 302 -16.28 6.84 -22.90
CA VAL A 302 -14.99 7.53 -22.71
C VAL A 302 -14.88 8.78 -23.58
N GLU A 303 -15.38 8.74 -24.81
CA GLU A 303 -15.47 9.92 -25.69
C GLU A 303 -16.41 11.00 -25.14
N GLU A 304 -17.58 10.61 -24.61
CA GLU A 304 -18.52 11.52 -23.98
C GLU A 304 -17.91 12.20 -22.74
N TRP A 305 -17.33 11.43 -21.82
CA TRP A 305 -16.67 11.94 -20.62
C TRP A 305 -15.51 12.89 -20.97
N SER A 306 -14.72 12.53 -21.99
CA SER A 306 -13.59 13.37 -22.43
C SER A 306 -14.08 14.73 -22.92
N LYS A 307 -15.13 14.77 -23.75
CA LYS A 307 -15.74 16.03 -24.21
C LYS A 307 -16.26 16.89 -23.06
N LEU A 308 -16.91 16.29 -22.09
CA LEU A 308 -17.46 16.99 -20.92
C LEU A 308 -16.34 17.53 -20.01
N SER A 309 -15.29 16.75 -19.77
CA SER A 309 -14.15 17.17 -18.93
C SER A 309 -13.36 18.35 -19.48
N LEU A 310 -13.40 18.55 -20.81
CA LEU A 310 -12.70 19.62 -21.53
C LEU A 310 -13.56 20.88 -21.72
N GLN A 311 -14.74 20.95 -21.10
CA GLN A 311 -15.61 22.13 -21.11
C GLN A 311 -15.57 22.85 -19.75
N PRO A 312 -15.81 24.16 -19.72
CA PRO A 312 -16.04 24.87 -18.45
C PRO A 312 -17.18 24.22 -17.67
N GLY A 313 -16.95 23.94 -16.40
CA GLY A 313 -17.93 23.28 -15.53
C GLY A 313 -17.43 23.19 -14.09
N PRO A 314 -18.20 22.52 -13.20
CA PRO A 314 -17.78 22.28 -11.82
C PRO A 314 -16.45 21.53 -11.76
N ILE A 315 -15.57 21.96 -10.85
CA ILE A 315 -14.24 21.39 -10.64
C ILE A 315 -14.36 19.90 -10.31
N VAL A 316 -15.31 19.54 -9.43
CA VAL A 316 -15.50 18.14 -9.02
C VAL A 316 -15.92 17.24 -10.17
N GLU A 317 -16.81 17.71 -11.05
CA GLU A 317 -17.37 16.92 -12.16
C GLU A 317 -16.33 16.73 -13.27
N THR A 318 -15.67 17.83 -13.67
CA THR A 318 -14.62 17.78 -14.69
C THR A 318 -13.42 16.93 -14.26
N SER A 319 -13.05 17.00 -12.97
CA SER A 319 -11.96 16.19 -12.41
C SER A 319 -12.29 14.69 -12.37
N LEU A 320 -13.49 14.32 -11.90
CA LEU A 320 -13.94 12.92 -11.91
C LEU A 320 -13.99 12.34 -13.33
N LEU A 321 -14.49 13.11 -14.30
CA LEU A 321 -14.58 12.67 -15.69
C LEU A 321 -13.20 12.49 -16.33
N ALA A 322 -12.26 13.42 -16.08
CA ALA A 322 -10.89 13.32 -16.56
C ALA A 322 -10.17 12.09 -15.98
N GLU A 323 -10.39 11.79 -14.69
CA GLU A 323 -9.88 10.58 -14.04
C GLU A 323 -10.45 9.32 -14.71
N LEU A 324 -11.77 9.26 -14.93
CA LEU A 324 -12.43 8.14 -15.62
C LEU A 324 -11.86 7.90 -17.02
N CYS A 325 -11.64 8.95 -17.80
CA CYS A 325 -11.02 8.84 -19.13
C CYS A 325 -9.59 8.30 -19.05
N THR A 326 -8.78 8.87 -18.14
CA THR A 326 -7.37 8.48 -17.97
C THR A 326 -7.26 7.00 -17.59
N ARG A 327 -8.11 6.53 -16.67
CA ARG A 327 -8.20 5.11 -16.26
C ARG A 327 -8.64 4.20 -17.40
N ALA A 328 -9.51 4.68 -18.29
CA ALA A 328 -9.94 3.95 -19.47
C ALA A 328 -8.91 3.95 -20.62
N GLY A 329 -7.68 4.42 -20.36
CA GLY A 329 -6.59 4.44 -21.34
C GLY A 329 -6.55 5.69 -22.23
N ARG A 330 -7.37 6.70 -21.94
CA ARG A 330 -7.36 7.99 -22.63
C ARG A 330 -6.99 9.10 -21.67
N ALA A 331 -5.70 9.34 -21.51
CA ALA A 331 -5.17 10.43 -20.70
C ALA A 331 -5.88 11.75 -21.01
N THR A 332 -6.50 12.32 -19.98
CA THR A 332 -7.35 13.51 -20.10
C THR A 332 -7.11 14.38 -18.88
N VAL A 333 -7.06 15.68 -19.10
CA VAL A 333 -6.81 16.68 -18.07
C VAL A 333 -8.07 17.55 -17.91
N PRO A 334 -8.49 17.90 -16.68
CA PRO A 334 -9.67 18.73 -16.47
C PRO A 334 -9.51 20.10 -17.12
N TYR A 335 -10.63 20.72 -17.50
CA TYR A 335 -10.63 22.03 -18.12
C TYR A 335 -9.85 23.08 -17.28
N GLY A 336 -8.96 23.82 -17.95
CA GLY A 336 -8.20 24.92 -17.34
C GLY A 336 -6.94 24.51 -16.56
N VAL A 337 -6.76 23.23 -16.24
CA VAL A 337 -5.59 22.74 -15.52
C VAL A 337 -4.32 22.93 -16.35
N GLY A 338 -3.28 23.52 -15.76
CA GLY A 338 -2.03 23.86 -16.43
C GLY A 338 -2.12 24.98 -17.49
N SER A 339 -3.20 25.77 -17.52
CA SER A 339 -3.38 26.86 -18.51
C SER A 339 -2.96 28.24 -18.00
N SER A 340 -2.76 28.41 -16.69
CA SER A 340 -2.41 29.67 -16.03
C SER A 340 -0.89 29.90 -15.92
N LEU A 341 -0.47 31.16 -16.01
CA LEU A 341 0.89 31.58 -15.69
C LEU A 341 1.14 31.39 -14.19
N HIS A 342 2.12 30.57 -13.84
CA HIS A 342 2.64 30.54 -12.48
C HIS A 342 3.57 31.74 -12.30
N GLU A 343 3.12 32.78 -11.60
CA GLU A 343 4.06 33.73 -11.02
C GLU A 343 4.74 33.01 -9.86
N LYS A 344 6.02 32.63 -10.02
CA LYS A 344 6.79 32.11 -8.88
C LYS A 344 6.79 33.17 -7.79
N THR A 345 6.00 32.96 -6.75
CA THR A 345 6.06 33.79 -5.55
C THR A 345 7.45 33.57 -4.94
N VAL A 346 8.14 34.66 -4.58
CA VAL A 346 9.55 34.63 -4.13
C VAL A 346 9.72 33.60 -3.01
N ARG A 347 10.64 32.64 -3.17
CA ARG A 347 10.97 31.64 -2.15
C ARG A 347 11.19 32.32 -0.80
N ALA A 348 10.40 31.94 0.21
CA ALA A 348 10.66 32.30 1.59
C ALA A 348 12.07 31.84 2.00
N ASP A 349 12.69 32.61 2.88
CA ASP A 349 14.06 32.39 3.36
C ASP A 349 14.25 30.95 3.88
N ALA A 350 15.33 30.28 3.45
CA ALA A 350 15.64 28.88 3.76
C ALA A 350 15.94 28.61 5.25
N SER A 351 15.79 29.63 6.09
CA SER A 351 16.00 29.60 7.55
C SER A 351 14.78 29.09 8.33
N GLN A 352 13.59 29.01 7.72
CA GLN A 352 12.38 28.51 8.37
C GLN A 352 12.01 27.10 7.87
N ARG A 353 11.67 26.19 8.80
CA ARG A 353 11.11 24.84 8.51
C ARG A 353 9.65 24.95 8.03
N LEU A 354 9.38 25.78 7.03
CA LEU A 354 8.04 25.95 6.47
C LEU A 354 7.83 24.94 5.33
N PHE A 355 6.62 24.41 5.23
CA PHE A 355 6.14 23.51 4.18
C PHE A 355 6.58 23.96 2.77
N GLU A 356 6.45 25.26 2.49
CA GLU A 356 6.80 25.90 1.21
C GLU A 356 8.31 25.89 0.88
N ALA A 357 9.18 25.64 1.86
CA ALA A 357 10.62 25.55 1.62
C ALA A 357 11.02 24.26 0.88
N ARG A 358 10.14 23.26 0.87
CA ARG A 358 10.35 21.95 0.22
C ARG A 358 9.30 21.61 -0.82
N ILE A 359 8.10 22.18 -0.71
CA ILE A 359 6.95 21.87 -1.55
C ILE A 359 6.53 23.11 -2.36
N ASP A 360 6.33 22.93 -3.68
CA ASP A 360 5.89 24.00 -4.59
C ASP A 360 4.36 24.15 -4.56
N VAL A 361 3.86 25.01 -3.65
CA VAL A 361 2.42 25.23 -3.45
C VAL A 361 1.72 25.83 -4.67
N ASP A 362 2.42 26.65 -5.46
CA ASP A 362 1.89 27.19 -6.70
C ASP A 362 1.64 26.06 -7.72
N ALA A 363 2.57 25.12 -7.81
CA ALA A 363 2.40 23.94 -8.67
C ALA A 363 1.32 22.98 -8.15
N TYR A 364 1.14 22.83 -6.83
CA TYR A 364 0.02 22.08 -6.24
C TYR A 364 -1.33 22.66 -6.70
N GLU A 365 -1.51 23.98 -6.66
CA GLU A 365 -2.74 24.59 -7.20
C GLU A 365 -3.02 24.12 -8.63
N SER A 366 -1.99 24.10 -9.46
CA SER A 366 -2.18 23.99 -10.90
C SER A 366 -2.19 22.59 -11.46
N TYR A 367 -1.70 21.59 -10.71
CA TYR A 367 -1.54 20.22 -11.22
C TYR A 367 -2.24 19.16 -10.36
N GLU A 368 -2.61 19.45 -9.11
CA GLU A 368 -3.13 18.44 -8.18
C GLU A 368 -4.45 17.78 -8.65
N LEU A 369 -5.21 18.44 -9.54
CA LEU A 369 -6.46 17.88 -10.06
C LEU A 369 -6.27 16.62 -10.93
N VAL A 370 -5.04 16.29 -11.37
CA VAL A 370 -4.75 15.00 -12.02
C VAL A 370 -4.31 13.91 -11.04
N HIS A 371 -4.18 14.23 -9.75
CA HIS A 371 -3.88 13.26 -8.70
C HIS A 371 -5.00 12.20 -8.63
N PRO A 372 -4.67 10.90 -8.66
CA PRO A 372 -5.67 9.83 -8.57
C PRO A 372 -6.59 9.95 -7.34
N ALA A 373 -7.88 9.72 -7.53
CA ALA A 373 -8.93 9.84 -6.52
C ALA A 373 -9.08 11.21 -5.82
N TYR A 374 -8.45 12.28 -6.33
CA TYR A 374 -8.48 13.59 -5.67
C TYR A 374 -9.89 14.20 -5.56
N ALA A 375 -10.68 14.17 -6.63
CA ALA A 375 -12.08 14.61 -6.56
C ALA A 375 -12.98 13.59 -5.84
N ARG A 376 -12.63 12.30 -5.92
CA ARG A 376 -13.36 11.21 -5.28
C ARG A 376 -13.33 11.32 -3.75
N GLN A 377 -12.19 11.67 -3.16
CA GLN A 377 -12.09 11.88 -1.72
C GLN A 377 -12.98 13.03 -1.24
N THR A 378 -12.99 14.15 -1.97
CA THR A 378 -13.85 15.30 -1.64
C THR A 378 -15.34 14.94 -1.72
N LEU A 379 -15.73 14.15 -2.73
CA LEU A 379 -17.09 13.63 -2.84
C LEU A 379 -17.47 12.72 -1.66
N ALA A 380 -16.56 11.87 -1.21
CA ALA A 380 -16.76 11.00 -0.06
C ALA A 380 -16.84 11.79 1.26
N VAL A 381 -16.05 12.86 1.42
CA VAL A 381 -16.16 13.79 2.54
C VAL A 381 -17.52 14.50 2.54
N ALA A 382 -17.96 15.03 1.40
CA ALA A 382 -19.24 15.72 1.28
C ALA A 382 -20.43 14.84 1.70
N ALA A 383 -20.34 13.53 1.43
CA ALA A 383 -21.34 12.55 1.81
C ALA A 383 -21.47 12.33 3.33
N GLN A 384 -20.40 12.57 4.09
CA GLN A 384 -20.37 12.40 5.55
C GLN A 384 -20.77 13.66 6.31
N LEU A 385 -20.86 14.81 5.63
CA LEU A 385 -21.24 16.08 6.24
C LEU A 385 -22.69 16.04 6.75
N PRO A 386 -22.97 16.68 7.91
CA PRO A 386 -24.33 16.78 8.46
C PRO A 386 -25.34 17.34 7.45
N ALA A 387 -26.60 16.93 7.59
CA ALA A 387 -27.69 17.51 6.81
C ALA A 387 -27.93 18.99 7.17
N GLU A 388 -28.61 19.72 6.30
CA GLU A 388 -29.09 21.07 6.57
C GLU A 388 -30.00 21.07 7.81
N THR A 389 -29.80 22.05 8.71
CA THR A 389 -30.68 22.24 9.88
C THR A 389 -31.80 23.21 9.52
N GLU A 390 -32.91 23.21 10.29
CA GLU A 390 -34.06 24.11 10.06
C GLU A 390 -33.70 25.62 10.05
N GLN A 391 -32.51 26.01 10.51
CA GLN A 391 -32.09 27.41 10.68
C GLN A 391 -30.99 27.86 9.70
N ALA A 392 -30.14 26.95 9.21
CA ALA A 392 -29.07 27.18 8.23
C ALA A 392 -28.31 25.87 7.91
N GLY A 393 -27.47 25.87 6.87
CA GLY A 393 -26.51 24.80 6.62
C GLY A 393 -25.36 24.75 7.66
N PRO A 394 -24.62 23.63 7.69
CA PRO A 394 -23.65 23.33 8.73
C PRO A 394 -22.48 24.31 8.72
N ARG A 395 -22.03 24.74 9.90
CA ARG A 395 -20.79 25.51 10.05
C ARG A 395 -19.62 24.54 10.22
N ILE A 396 -18.75 24.49 9.21
CA ILE A 396 -17.61 23.59 9.18
C ILE A 396 -16.29 24.33 9.43
N LEU A 397 -15.37 23.66 10.10
CA LEU A 397 -13.97 24.04 10.16
C LEU A 397 -13.20 23.22 9.12
N ASP A 398 -12.56 23.87 8.16
CA ASP A 398 -11.74 23.22 7.13
C ASP A 398 -10.26 23.49 7.45
N ILE A 399 -9.50 22.42 7.74
CA ILE A 399 -8.13 22.52 8.29
C ILE A 399 -7.10 22.05 7.28
N GLY A 400 -6.06 22.87 7.08
CA GLY A 400 -5.01 22.63 6.10
C GLY A 400 -5.59 22.73 4.70
N THR A 401 -6.35 23.80 4.45
CA THR A 401 -7.13 24.00 3.23
C THR A 401 -6.26 24.09 1.97
N GLY A 402 -4.96 24.40 2.12
CA GLY A 402 -4.05 24.63 1.02
C GLY A 402 -4.56 25.72 0.08
N PRO A 403 -4.39 25.58 -1.25
CA PRO A 403 -4.94 26.54 -2.22
C PRO A 403 -6.48 26.59 -2.31
N GLY A 404 -7.21 25.72 -1.59
CA GLY A 404 -8.68 25.74 -1.50
C GLY A 404 -9.44 24.97 -2.57
N LEU A 405 -8.78 24.13 -3.36
CA LEU A 405 -9.45 23.28 -4.35
C LEU A 405 -10.45 22.29 -3.72
N PRO A 406 -10.11 21.54 -2.65
CA PRO A 406 -11.07 20.65 -2.00
C PRO A 406 -12.27 21.41 -1.43
N LEU A 407 -12.04 22.55 -0.76
CA LEU A 407 -13.13 23.38 -0.24
C LEU A 407 -14.05 23.93 -1.34
N ALA A 408 -13.49 24.33 -2.49
CA ALA A 408 -14.30 24.76 -3.62
C ALA A 408 -15.19 23.62 -4.15
N MET A 409 -14.64 22.41 -4.29
CA MET A 409 -15.40 21.21 -4.65
C MET A 409 -16.47 20.85 -3.60
N LEU A 410 -16.19 21.00 -2.31
CA LEU A 410 -17.20 20.81 -1.25
C LEU A 410 -18.37 21.80 -1.41
N LEU A 411 -18.08 23.07 -1.68
CA LEU A 411 -19.12 24.10 -1.87
C LEU A 411 -19.92 23.90 -3.17
N GLU A 412 -19.33 23.32 -4.22
CA GLU A 412 -20.07 22.89 -5.42
C GLU A 412 -21.07 21.77 -5.11
N LEU A 413 -20.64 20.79 -4.31
CA LEU A 413 -21.46 19.64 -3.93
C LEU A 413 -22.53 20.00 -2.88
N ARG A 414 -22.17 20.86 -1.93
CA ARG A 414 -22.93 21.28 -0.75
C ARG A 414 -22.89 22.81 -0.58
N PRO A 415 -23.67 23.57 -1.38
CA PRO A 415 -23.70 25.03 -1.34
C PRO A 415 -24.25 25.63 -0.03
N ASP A 416 -24.87 24.80 0.80
CA ASP A 416 -25.44 25.17 2.11
C ASP A 416 -24.37 25.37 3.20
N ILE A 417 -23.15 24.87 2.97
CA ILE A 417 -22.05 24.94 3.94
C ILE A 417 -21.63 26.40 4.19
N ARG A 418 -21.33 26.69 5.46
CA ARG A 418 -20.55 27.87 5.88
C ARG A 418 -19.21 27.38 6.42
N ALA A 419 -18.12 27.75 5.77
CA ALA A 419 -16.79 27.25 6.09
C ALA A 419 -15.93 28.32 6.75
N VAL A 420 -15.13 27.89 7.72
CA VAL A 420 -13.95 28.62 8.20
C VAL A 420 -12.73 27.82 7.73
N ALA A 421 -11.99 28.36 6.77
CA ALA A 421 -10.77 27.78 6.22
C ALA A 421 -9.56 28.23 7.03
N VAL A 422 -8.72 27.29 7.45
CA VAL A 422 -7.55 27.56 8.29
C VAL A 422 -6.32 26.96 7.64
N ASP A 423 -5.34 27.80 7.33
CA ASP A 423 -4.07 27.38 6.75
C ASP A 423 -2.91 28.28 7.21
N PRO A 424 -1.74 27.71 7.60
CA PRO A 424 -0.59 28.49 8.04
C PRO A 424 0.33 28.99 6.90
N SER A 425 0.11 28.58 5.65
CA SER A 425 0.97 28.93 4.50
C SER A 425 0.60 30.30 3.92
N ASP A 426 1.60 31.18 3.76
CA ASP A 426 1.45 32.50 3.14
C ASP A 426 0.99 32.36 1.67
N VAL A 427 1.58 31.40 0.93
CA VAL A 427 1.26 31.15 -0.48
C VAL A 427 -0.16 30.58 -0.60
N ALA A 428 -0.51 29.59 0.22
CA ALA A 428 -1.86 29.04 0.28
C ALA A 428 -2.89 30.12 0.61
N PHE A 429 -2.63 30.97 1.60
CA PHE A 429 -3.50 32.08 1.97
C PHE A 429 -3.74 33.05 0.81
N GLY A 430 -2.71 33.34 0.00
CA GLY A 430 -2.84 34.15 -1.22
C GLY A 430 -3.75 33.52 -2.28
N HIS A 431 -3.69 32.20 -2.47
CA HIS A 431 -4.60 31.46 -3.34
C HIS A 431 -6.03 31.41 -2.79
N LEU A 432 -6.20 31.12 -1.49
CA LEU A 432 -7.49 31.08 -0.82
C LEU A 432 -8.24 32.40 -0.91
N SER A 433 -7.54 33.50 -0.60
CA SER A 433 -8.10 34.84 -0.64
C SER A 433 -8.58 35.23 -2.03
N ARG A 434 -7.85 34.82 -3.08
CA ARG A 434 -8.26 35.02 -4.48
C ARG A 434 -9.45 34.12 -4.85
N ARG A 435 -9.39 32.83 -4.53
CA ARG A 435 -10.39 31.82 -4.89
C ARG A 435 -11.77 32.12 -4.28
N PHE A 436 -11.79 32.56 -3.03
CA PHE A 436 -13.03 32.84 -2.29
C PHE A 436 -13.33 34.33 -2.15
N SER A 437 -12.69 35.18 -2.95
CA SER A 437 -12.97 36.62 -2.98
C SER A 437 -14.46 36.88 -3.28
N GLY A 438 -15.15 37.54 -2.36
CA GLY A 438 -16.58 37.84 -2.47
C GLY A 438 -17.52 36.69 -2.10
N ASN A 439 -17.00 35.53 -1.66
CA ASN A 439 -17.84 34.45 -1.15
C ASN A 439 -18.12 34.62 0.35
N GLY A 440 -19.32 35.13 0.68
CA GLY A 440 -19.74 35.37 2.06
C GLY A 440 -19.94 34.11 2.93
N ASN A 441 -19.85 32.91 2.34
CA ASN A 441 -19.95 31.65 3.07
C ASN A 441 -18.59 31.10 3.50
N VAL A 442 -17.48 31.76 3.14
CA VAL A 442 -16.11 31.34 3.49
C VAL A 442 -15.42 32.44 4.27
N GLU A 443 -15.07 32.11 5.51
CA GLU A 443 -14.14 32.89 6.33
C GLU A 443 -12.75 32.24 6.23
N ILE A 444 -11.69 33.05 6.13
CA ILE A 444 -10.31 32.55 6.01
C ILE A 444 -9.51 33.04 7.21
N ILE A 445 -8.85 32.13 7.91
CA ILE A 445 -7.94 32.40 9.01
C ILE A 445 -6.53 31.97 8.56
N HIS A 446 -5.60 32.93 8.57
CA HIS A 446 -4.18 32.64 8.35
C HIS A 446 -3.52 32.24 9.66
N GLY A 447 -3.21 30.95 9.81
CA GLY A 447 -2.62 30.39 11.03
C GLY A 447 -2.81 28.89 11.16
N SER A 448 -2.23 28.30 12.22
CA SER A 448 -2.41 26.86 12.50
C SER A 448 -3.68 26.61 13.34
N VAL A 449 -4.32 25.46 13.14
CA VAL A 449 -5.41 25.00 14.03
C VAL A 449 -4.98 24.91 15.49
N THR A 450 -3.71 24.62 15.75
CA THR A 450 -3.13 24.54 17.10
C THR A 450 -2.98 25.89 17.78
N GLU A 451 -3.14 26.99 17.05
CA GLU A 451 -3.03 28.37 17.53
C GLU A 451 -4.40 29.04 17.71
N LEU A 452 -5.47 28.36 17.30
CA LEU A 452 -6.83 28.85 17.51
C LEU A 452 -7.18 28.82 19.00
N GLY A 453 -7.73 29.94 19.49
CA GLY A 453 -8.30 30.01 20.83
C GLY A 453 -9.60 29.20 20.95
N GLU A 454 -10.21 29.23 22.14
CA GLU A 454 -11.54 28.66 22.34
C GLU A 454 -12.56 29.32 21.40
N PRO A 455 -13.37 28.56 20.64
CA PRO A 455 -14.31 29.14 19.71
C PRO A 455 -15.49 29.77 20.46
N GLU A 456 -15.85 31.02 20.14
CA GLU A 456 -17.08 31.64 20.65
C GLU A 456 -18.33 30.83 20.29
N LYS A 457 -18.30 30.18 19.12
CA LYS A 457 -19.30 29.23 18.64
C LYS A 457 -18.59 27.97 18.16
N PRO A 458 -18.69 26.84 18.86
CA PRO A 458 -18.10 25.59 18.41
C PRO A 458 -18.69 25.13 17.06
N PHE A 459 -17.89 24.42 16.27
CA PHE A 459 -18.25 23.98 14.92
C PHE A 459 -19.15 22.74 14.92
N ASP A 460 -19.98 22.60 13.87
CA ASP A 460 -20.87 21.45 13.68
C ASP A 460 -20.11 20.23 13.13
N CYS A 461 -19.00 20.47 12.43
CA CYS A 461 -18.15 19.46 11.83
C CYS A 461 -16.77 20.07 11.54
N ALA A 462 -15.73 19.24 11.53
CA ALA A 462 -14.42 19.58 10.99
C ALA A 462 -14.08 18.67 9.80
N VAL A 463 -13.36 19.22 8.83
CA VAL A 463 -12.89 18.54 7.63
C VAL A 463 -11.39 18.80 7.48
N SER A 464 -10.64 17.76 7.09
CA SER A 464 -9.26 17.92 6.64
C SER A 464 -9.01 16.98 5.47
N ILE A 465 -8.50 17.52 4.36
CA ILE A 465 -8.24 16.77 3.13
C ILE A 465 -6.76 16.93 2.77
N GLY A 466 -5.98 15.85 2.87
CA GLY A 466 -4.58 15.81 2.43
C GLY A 466 -3.60 16.66 3.25
N ALA A 467 -3.90 16.97 4.52
CA ALA A 467 -3.07 17.89 5.33
C ALA A 467 -2.52 17.28 6.63
N SER A 468 -3.09 16.18 7.13
CA SER A 468 -2.76 15.67 8.47
C SER A 468 -1.35 15.10 8.56
N HIS A 469 -0.76 14.71 7.43
CA HIS A 469 0.59 14.16 7.35
C HIS A 469 1.71 15.23 7.39
N HIS A 470 1.37 16.52 7.42
CA HIS A 470 2.34 17.62 7.58
C HIS A 470 2.43 18.17 9.02
N LEU A 471 1.63 17.63 9.93
CA LEU A 471 1.45 18.16 11.28
C LEU A 471 1.80 17.11 12.33
N ASP A 472 2.10 17.56 13.56
CA ASP A 472 2.06 16.65 14.71
C ASP A 472 0.63 16.12 14.84
N THR A 473 0.43 14.87 14.45
CA THR A 473 -0.89 14.25 14.35
C THR A 473 -1.66 14.31 15.67
N ALA A 474 -1.00 14.16 16.82
CA ALA A 474 -1.68 14.18 18.11
C ALA A 474 -2.10 15.60 18.48
N ALA A 475 -1.19 16.57 18.35
CA ALA A 475 -1.51 17.98 18.61
C ALA A 475 -2.63 18.48 17.66
N PHE A 476 -2.56 18.09 16.39
CA PHE A 476 -3.58 18.37 15.37
C PHE A 476 -4.96 17.83 15.75
N LEU A 477 -5.06 16.54 16.09
CA LEU A 477 -6.33 15.90 16.44
C LEU A 477 -6.96 16.51 17.71
N CYS A 478 -6.13 16.76 18.73
CA CYS A 478 -6.59 17.36 19.97
C CYS A 478 -7.04 18.82 19.78
N ALA A 479 -6.30 19.62 19.00
CA ALA A 479 -6.68 21.00 18.68
C ALA A 479 -8.02 21.06 17.91
N ILE A 480 -8.23 20.16 16.94
CA ILE A 480 -9.50 20.10 16.20
C ILE A 480 -10.66 19.73 17.14
N ARG A 481 -10.50 18.72 17.98
CA ARG A 481 -11.54 18.33 18.94
C ARG A 481 -12.01 19.52 19.77
N ASP A 482 -11.08 20.36 20.23
CA ASP A 482 -11.39 21.51 21.10
C ASP A 482 -12.19 22.61 20.36
N GLN A 483 -12.25 22.57 19.03
CA GLN A 483 -13.07 23.46 18.22
C GLN A 483 -14.50 22.94 17.99
N LEU A 484 -14.77 21.67 18.30
CA LEU A 484 -16.00 20.96 17.94
C LEU A 484 -17.02 20.90 19.08
N LYS A 485 -18.31 20.82 18.72
CA LYS A 485 -19.37 20.45 19.68
C LYS A 485 -19.21 18.99 20.11
N SER A 486 -19.70 18.64 21.30
CA SER A 486 -19.84 17.22 21.68
C SER A 486 -20.78 16.51 20.69
N GLY A 487 -20.40 15.31 20.25
CA GLY A 487 -21.09 14.55 19.19
C GLY A 487 -20.90 15.08 17.77
N ALA A 488 -20.14 16.17 17.57
CA ALA A 488 -19.78 16.62 16.22
C ALA A 488 -18.74 15.68 15.59
N ARG A 489 -18.67 15.74 14.25
CA ARG A 489 -17.78 14.87 13.46
C ARG A 489 -16.49 15.58 13.07
N LEU A 490 -15.41 14.82 13.10
CA LEU A 490 -14.18 15.12 12.37
C LEU A 490 -14.10 14.15 11.18
N ILE A 491 -14.08 14.69 9.97
CA ILE A 491 -13.93 13.92 8.73
C ILE A 491 -12.55 14.20 8.16
N VAL A 492 -11.70 13.18 8.11
CA VAL A 492 -10.35 13.28 7.54
C VAL A 492 -10.29 12.41 6.29
N ALA A 493 -9.97 13.00 5.15
CA ALA A 493 -9.57 12.25 3.96
C ALA A 493 -8.08 12.47 3.72
N ASP A 494 -7.28 11.41 3.87
CA ASP A 494 -5.84 11.57 3.77
C ASP A 494 -5.13 10.30 3.30
N GLU A 495 -3.91 10.49 2.84
CA GLU A 495 -2.99 9.49 2.37
C GLU A 495 -2.23 8.86 3.52
N MET A 496 -2.35 7.55 3.61
CA MET A 496 -1.69 6.73 4.60
C MET A 496 -0.83 5.68 3.89
N ILE A 497 0.26 5.29 4.53
CA ILE A 497 1.12 4.21 4.03
C ILE A 497 0.76 2.89 4.70
N ALA A 498 1.16 1.77 4.10
CA ALA A 498 0.91 0.46 4.70
C ALA A 498 1.64 0.32 6.04
N PRO A 499 1.17 -0.54 6.97
CA PRO A 499 1.81 -0.73 8.26
C PRO A 499 3.30 -1.07 8.18
N TYR A 500 4.06 -0.49 9.10
CA TYR A 500 5.51 -0.65 9.21
C TYR A 500 5.94 -0.64 10.67
N ASN A 501 7.04 -1.34 10.98
CA ASN A 501 7.62 -1.40 12.33
C ASN A 501 9.09 -0.99 12.35
N THR A 502 9.71 -0.77 11.18
CA THR A 502 11.10 -0.30 11.06
C THR A 502 11.18 0.88 10.09
N LEU A 503 12.31 1.60 10.12
CA LEU A 503 12.55 2.73 9.23
C LEU A 503 12.63 2.28 7.77
N GLU A 504 13.29 1.16 7.50
CA GLU A 504 13.47 0.59 6.16
C GLU A 504 12.13 0.14 5.57
N GLN A 505 11.27 -0.47 6.41
CA GLN A 505 9.90 -0.79 6.02
C GLN A 505 9.13 0.49 5.68
N ARG A 506 9.20 1.51 6.53
CA ARG A 506 8.55 2.80 6.27
C ARG A 506 9.00 3.38 4.93
N GLN A 507 10.30 3.42 4.66
CA GLN A 507 10.85 3.92 3.39
C GLN A 507 10.31 3.16 2.18
N CYS A 508 10.33 1.82 2.21
CA CYS A 508 9.72 0.99 1.17
C CYS A 508 8.22 1.29 1.00
N ARG A 509 7.47 1.46 2.10
CA ARG A 509 6.02 1.77 2.04
C ARG A 509 5.75 3.16 1.46
N LEU A 510 6.55 4.18 1.80
CA LEU A 510 6.46 5.51 1.17
C LEU A 510 6.74 5.42 -0.34
N LEU A 511 7.83 4.76 -0.73
CA LEU A 511 8.18 4.57 -2.13
C LEU A 511 7.06 3.86 -2.90
N ARG A 512 6.55 2.75 -2.37
CA ARG A 512 5.42 2.01 -2.98
C ARG A 512 4.18 2.89 -3.11
N HIS A 513 3.86 3.65 -2.07
CA HIS A 513 2.69 4.52 -2.03
C HIS A 513 2.75 5.62 -3.10
N HIS A 514 3.77 6.47 -3.06
CA HIS A 514 3.91 7.61 -3.99
C HIS A 514 4.15 7.17 -5.44
N LEU A 515 5.00 6.17 -5.65
CA LEU A 515 5.29 5.71 -7.01
C LEU A 515 4.05 5.12 -7.67
N TRP A 516 3.06 4.58 -6.94
CA TRP A 516 1.83 4.13 -7.57
C TRP A 516 0.97 5.26 -8.15
N TYR A 517 0.90 6.43 -7.49
CA TYR A 517 0.23 7.60 -8.08
C TYR A 517 0.86 8.02 -9.41
N VAL A 518 2.19 7.97 -9.48
CA VAL A 518 2.94 8.24 -10.71
C VAL A 518 2.72 7.16 -11.77
N LEU A 519 2.92 5.89 -11.42
CA LEU A 519 2.80 4.76 -12.35
C LEU A 519 1.40 4.63 -12.95
N ASP A 520 0.35 5.02 -12.21
CA ASP A 520 -1.03 5.03 -12.69
C ASP A 520 -1.33 6.15 -13.67
N THR A 521 -0.49 7.18 -13.73
CA THR A 521 -0.69 8.38 -14.54
C THR A 521 0.48 8.67 -15.48
N LEU A 522 1.32 7.67 -15.77
CA LEU A 522 2.34 7.77 -16.81
C LEU A 522 1.69 7.95 -18.18
N VAL A 523 2.08 9.02 -18.88
CA VAL A 523 1.55 9.37 -20.21
C VAL A 523 2.70 9.63 -21.18
N SER A 524 2.53 9.21 -22.43
CA SER A 524 3.41 9.62 -23.52
C SER A 524 2.98 10.98 -24.06
N LEU A 525 3.94 11.88 -24.23
CA LEU A 525 3.69 13.19 -24.83
C LEU A 525 3.80 13.09 -26.37
N PRO A 526 3.03 13.91 -27.11
CA PRO A 526 3.11 13.93 -28.55
C PRO A 526 4.45 14.50 -29.02
N SER A 527 4.88 14.15 -30.23
CA SER A 527 6.21 14.49 -30.77
C SER A 527 6.45 15.98 -31.01
N ASP A 528 5.39 16.77 -31.05
CA ASP A 528 5.40 18.23 -31.20
C ASP A 528 5.43 18.98 -29.86
N ALA A 529 5.37 18.28 -28.73
CA ALA A 529 5.56 18.87 -27.40
C ALA A 529 7.01 19.37 -27.19
N ASP A 530 7.20 20.23 -26.19
CA ASP A 530 8.53 20.75 -25.87
C ASP A 530 9.50 19.63 -25.47
N SER A 531 10.74 19.69 -25.95
CA SER A 531 11.71 18.62 -25.75
C SER A 531 12.06 18.37 -24.28
N ALA A 532 11.98 19.38 -23.40
CA ALA A 532 12.22 19.20 -21.97
C ALA A 532 11.03 18.54 -21.27
N ASP A 533 9.79 18.85 -21.67
CA ASP A 533 8.60 18.15 -21.19
C ASP A 533 8.62 16.67 -21.61
N VAL A 534 8.93 16.39 -22.89
CA VAL A 534 9.06 15.02 -23.42
C VAL A 534 10.13 14.25 -22.65
N ARG A 535 11.33 14.81 -22.50
CA ARG A 535 12.42 14.15 -21.75
C ARG A 535 12.03 13.89 -20.30
N THR A 536 11.34 14.82 -19.64
CA THR A 536 10.86 14.63 -18.26
C THR A 536 9.94 13.42 -18.18
N ALA A 537 8.90 13.36 -19.02
CA ALA A 537 7.95 12.25 -19.02
C ALA A 537 8.62 10.90 -19.35
N GLU A 538 9.48 10.86 -20.37
CA GLU A 538 10.18 9.63 -20.78
C GLU A 538 11.15 9.12 -19.69
N ARG A 539 11.88 10.04 -19.04
CA ARG A 539 12.86 9.65 -18.02
C ARG A 539 12.16 9.08 -16.78
N LEU A 540 11.10 9.73 -16.30
CA LEU A 540 10.28 9.23 -15.21
C LEU A 540 9.69 7.84 -15.55
N ALA A 541 9.12 7.68 -16.75
CA ALA A 541 8.52 6.43 -17.20
C ALA A 541 9.53 5.27 -17.34
N THR A 542 10.81 5.56 -17.57
CA THR A 542 11.85 4.54 -17.76
C THR A 542 12.65 4.20 -16.50
N VAL A 543 12.59 5.04 -15.46
CA VAL A 543 13.32 4.82 -14.19
C VAL A 543 12.39 4.38 -13.07
N LEU A 544 11.26 5.07 -12.87
CA LEU A 544 10.41 4.87 -11.69
C LEU A 544 9.77 3.47 -11.57
N PRO A 545 9.42 2.76 -12.66
CA PRO A 545 8.97 1.38 -12.52
C PRO A 545 10.01 0.45 -11.86
N LEU A 546 11.29 0.71 -12.12
CA LEU A 546 12.37 -0.06 -11.50
C LEU A 546 12.56 0.34 -10.03
N ALA A 547 12.49 1.62 -9.70
CA ALA A 547 12.50 2.08 -8.31
C ALA A 547 11.36 1.43 -7.50
N SER A 548 10.16 1.36 -8.08
CA SER A 548 9.02 0.65 -7.50
C SER A 548 9.30 -0.83 -7.32
N ALA A 549 9.89 -1.50 -8.31
CA ALA A 549 10.27 -2.91 -8.19
C ALA A 549 11.27 -3.16 -7.05
N PHE A 550 12.26 -2.29 -6.86
CA PHE A 550 13.20 -2.38 -5.75
C PHE A 550 12.51 -2.18 -4.39
N ALA A 551 11.58 -1.23 -4.29
CA ALA A 551 10.81 -1.00 -3.07
C ALA A 551 9.94 -2.23 -2.70
N HIS A 552 9.30 -2.88 -3.68
CA HIS A 552 8.54 -4.12 -3.46
C HIS A 552 9.43 -5.29 -3.02
N LYS A 553 10.70 -5.32 -3.43
CA LYS A 553 11.70 -6.32 -2.99
C LYS A 553 12.39 -5.98 -1.66
N GLY A 554 12.01 -4.88 -1.01
CA GLY A 554 12.65 -4.43 0.23
C GLY A 554 14.01 -3.74 0.05
N ASN A 555 14.44 -3.48 -1.19
CA ASN A 555 15.69 -2.78 -1.50
C ASN A 555 15.47 -1.26 -1.50
N HIS A 556 15.16 -0.71 -0.32
CA HIS A 556 14.89 0.72 -0.10
C HIS A 556 16.05 1.59 -0.61
N ASP A 557 17.29 1.22 -0.32
CA ASP A 557 18.48 1.98 -0.73
C ASP A 557 18.58 2.19 -2.24
N ALA A 558 18.38 1.13 -3.04
CA ALA A 558 18.42 1.24 -4.50
C ALA A 558 17.22 2.04 -5.03
N ALA A 559 16.04 1.83 -4.46
CA ALA A 559 14.84 2.57 -4.84
C ALA A 559 14.99 4.08 -4.54
N MET A 560 15.44 4.45 -3.33
CA MET A 560 15.66 5.84 -2.94
C MET A 560 16.70 6.52 -3.83
N ARG A 561 17.83 5.85 -4.12
CA ARG A 561 18.85 6.40 -5.03
C ARG A 561 18.27 6.68 -6.41
N LEU A 562 17.64 5.69 -7.04
CA LEU A 562 17.03 5.89 -8.36
C LEU A 562 16.01 7.03 -8.37
N THR A 563 15.17 7.12 -7.34
CA THR A 563 14.17 8.19 -7.24
C THR A 563 14.80 9.57 -7.06
N ARG A 564 15.84 9.71 -6.24
CA ARG A 564 16.54 11.00 -6.05
C ARG A 564 17.30 11.40 -7.30
N ASP A 565 18.06 10.47 -7.88
CA ASP A 565 18.87 10.70 -9.07
C ASP A 565 17.98 11.16 -10.24
N VAL A 566 16.86 10.47 -10.50
CA VAL A 566 15.95 10.88 -11.58
C VAL A 566 15.26 12.20 -11.27
N TYR A 567 14.89 12.47 -10.02
CA TYR A 567 14.29 13.74 -9.63
C TYR A 567 15.25 14.91 -9.86
N GLU A 568 16.52 14.76 -9.46
CA GLU A 568 17.56 15.77 -9.70
C GLU A 568 17.78 15.98 -11.20
N GLU A 569 17.98 14.89 -11.96
CA GLU A 569 18.18 14.93 -13.42
C GLU A 569 17.06 15.71 -14.12
N VAL A 570 15.81 15.34 -13.86
CA VAL A 570 14.69 16.00 -14.53
C VAL A 570 14.47 17.40 -13.99
N SER A 571 14.72 17.69 -12.73
CA SER A 571 14.54 19.03 -12.16
C SER A 571 15.43 20.09 -12.80
N GLU A 572 16.62 19.70 -13.28
CA GLU A 572 17.54 20.59 -14.01
C GLU A 572 17.08 20.92 -15.44
N LEU A 573 16.14 20.17 -16.00
CA LEU A 573 15.62 20.42 -17.34
C LEU A 573 14.86 21.76 -17.38
N LYS A 574 15.31 22.65 -18.28
CA LYS A 574 14.67 23.94 -18.54
C LYS A 574 13.36 23.76 -19.30
N ARG A 575 12.30 23.53 -18.56
CA ARG A 575 10.94 23.39 -19.08
C ARG A 575 10.24 24.75 -19.28
N PRO A 576 9.24 24.85 -20.16
CA PRO A 576 8.39 26.03 -20.25
C PRO A 576 7.60 26.22 -18.93
N VAL A 577 7.29 27.48 -18.63
CA VAL A 577 6.53 27.88 -17.43
C VAL A 577 5.13 27.27 -17.47
N VAL A 578 4.47 27.39 -18.62
CA VAL A 578 3.21 26.71 -18.92
C VAL A 578 3.53 25.38 -19.60
N PRO A 579 2.91 24.26 -19.21
CA PRO A 579 3.07 22.97 -19.90
C PRO A 579 2.88 23.12 -21.42
N SER A 580 3.79 22.55 -22.22
CA SER A 580 3.74 22.68 -23.69
C SER A 580 2.53 22.02 -24.33
N THR A 581 1.94 21.05 -23.65
CA THR A 581 0.67 20.39 -24.00
C THR A 581 -0.12 20.12 -22.73
N PRO A 582 -1.45 19.94 -22.80
CA PRO A 582 -2.23 19.55 -21.62
C PRO A 582 -1.70 18.29 -20.95
N LEU A 583 -1.24 17.29 -21.72
CA LEU A 583 -0.71 16.04 -21.17
C LEU A 583 0.60 16.22 -20.38
N ALA A 584 1.36 17.29 -20.64
CA ALA A 584 2.57 17.57 -19.86
C ALA A 584 2.26 17.90 -18.39
N VAL A 585 1.01 18.22 -18.04
CA VAL A 585 0.55 18.36 -16.65
C VAL A 585 0.86 17.11 -15.83
N PHE A 586 0.68 15.90 -16.38
CA PHE A 586 0.91 14.65 -15.65
C PHE A 586 2.37 14.53 -15.20
N SER A 587 3.33 14.83 -16.07
CA SER A 587 4.75 14.78 -15.68
C SER A 587 5.12 15.90 -14.72
N ARG A 588 4.39 17.03 -14.69
CA ARG A 588 4.57 18.06 -13.66
C ARG A 588 4.03 17.61 -12.31
N PHE A 589 2.86 17.00 -12.29
CA PHE A 589 2.30 16.33 -11.12
C PHE A 589 3.27 15.26 -10.58
N HIS A 590 3.88 14.44 -11.45
CA HIS A 590 4.88 13.45 -11.00
C HIS A 590 6.07 14.09 -10.28
N LEU A 591 6.49 15.30 -10.64
CA LEU A 591 7.55 16.00 -9.91
C LEU A 591 7.11 16.42 -8.51
N LEU A 592 5.85 16.81 -8.33
CA LEU A 592 5.27 17.10 -7.01
C LEU A 592 5.25 15.84 -6.14
N GLU A 593 4.82 14.71 -6.72
CA GLU A 593 4.86 13.42 -6.03
C GLU A 593 6.27 13.03 -5.60
N LEU A 594 7.27 13.24 -6.47
CA LEU A 594 8.66 12.97 -6.12
C LEU A 594 9.20 13.94 -5.05
N GLN A 595 8.78 15.22 -5.06
CA GLN A 595 9.11 16.18 -4.02
C GLN A 595 8.56 15.75 -2.65
N ALA A 596 7.27 15.42 -2.59
CA ALA A 596 6.61 14.94 -1.38
C ALA A 596 7.27 13.65 -0.88
N LEU A 597 7.50 12.68 -1.76
CA LEU A 597 8.19 11.44 -1.45
C LEU A 597 9.58 11.68 -0.85
N ILE A 598 10.41 12.52 -1.50
CA ILE A 598 11.77 12.81 -1.02
C ILE A 598 11.73 13.51 0.35
N ALA A 599 10.87 14.52 0.51
CA ALA A 599 10.67 15.19 1.79
C ALA A 599 10.20 14.21 2.90
N GLY A 600 9.47 13.16 2.52
CA GLY A 600 8.98 12.14 3.44
C GLY A 600 10.00 11.06 3.78
N LEU A 601 10.92 10.77 2.87
CA LEU A 601 12.10 9.94 3.14
C LEU A 601 13.04 10.63 4.12
N ASP A 602 13.18 11.95 4.03
CA ASP A 602 14.00 12.78 4.93
C ASP A 602 13.27 13.15 6.23
N TYR A 603 11.97 12.79 6.35
CA TYR A 603 11.11 13.07 7.50
C TYR A 603 11.06 14.56 7.88
N GLU A 604 11.18 15.45 6.91
CA GLU A 604 11.23 16.90 7.16
C GLU A 604 9.83 17.49 7.22
N VAL A 605 9.05 17.28 6.16
CA VAL A 605 7.73 17.90 5.95
C VAL A 605 6.62 16.85 5.83
N GLU A 606 6.95 15.65 5.35
CA GLU A 606 5.99 14.61 5.00
C GLU A 606 6.09 13.42 5.98
N GLN A 607 5.20 13.41 6.97
CA GLN A 607 5.25 12.49 8.11
C GLN A 607 4.15 11.41 8.04
N LYS A 608 3.80 10.93 6.83
CA LYS A 608 2.77 9.88 6.64
C LYS A 608 2.93 8.73 7.65
N THR A 609 1.81 8.44 8.30
CA THR A 609 1.64 7.29 9.17
C THR A 609 0.76 6.24 8.50
N HIS A 610 0.42 5.18 9.22
CA HIS A 610 -0.49 4.15 8.73
C HIS A 610 -1.86 4.25 9.42
N PRO A 611 -2.95 3.76 8.79
CA PRO A 611 -4.32 3.99 9.26
C PRO A 611 -4.55 3.56 10.72
N GLY A 612 -4.04 2.40 11.12
CA GLY A 612 -4.18 1.90 12.49
C GLY A 612 -3.55 2.81 13.55
N ARG A 613 -2.42 3.46 13.25
CA ARG A 613 -1.78 4.41 14.16
C ARG A 613 -2.52 5.73 14.23
N PHE A 614 -3.02 6.22 13.10
CA PHE A 614 -3.86 7.41 13.03
C PHE A 614 -5.12 7.26 13.90
N ILE A 615 -5.83 6.12 13.76
CA ILE A 615 -7.01 5.78 14.58
C ILE A 615 -6.66 5.72 16.06
N ALA A 616 -5.54 5.09 16.43
CA ALA A 616 -5.11 5.01 17.83
C ALA A 616 -4.83 6.38 18.44
N LEU A 617 -4.21 7.29 17.69
CA LEU A 617 -3.96 8.67 18.13
C LEU A 617 -5.26 9.47 18.28
N ALA A 618 -6.20 9.32 17.35
CA ALA A 618 -7.51 9.96 17.44
C ALA A 618 -8.28 9.50 18.70
N ASN A 619 -8.33 8.19 18.94
CA ASN A 619 -8.94 7.63 20.14
C ASN A 619 -8.30 8.17 21.43
N ALA A 620 -6.96 8.34 21.44
CA ALA A 620 -6.24 8.92 22.57
C ALA A 620 -6.57 10.41 22.78
N CYS A 621 -6.86 11.14 21.70
CA CYS A 621 -7.39 12.50 21.75
C CYS A 621 -8.91 12.54 22.04
N GLY A 622 -9.60 11.43 22.33
CA GLY A 622 -11.04 11.45 22.64
C GLY A 622 -11.96 11.60 21.42
N LEU A 623 -11.48 11.18 20.26
CA LEU A 623 -12.22 11.11 19.01
C LEU A 623 -12.44 9.63 18.67
N ASP A 624 -13.68 9.16 18.75
CA ASP A 624 -14.01 7.75 18.50
C ASP A 624 -14.29 7.51 17.01
N LEU A 625 -13.67 6.48 16.44
CA LEU A 625 -13.88 6.13 15.03
C LEU A 625 -15.30 5.61 14.80
N ALA A 626 -16.10 6.38 14.07
CA ALA A 626 -17.46 6.00 13.66
C ALA A 626 -17.47 5.28 12.31
N HIS A 627 -16.64 5.71 11.36
CA HIS A 627 -16.54 5.10 10.04
C HIS A 627 -15.12 5.20 9.46
N HIS A 628 -14.69 4.16 8.76
CA HIS A 628 -13.43 4.13 8.03
C HIS A 628 -13.60 3.44 6.68
N GLN A 629 -12.98 4.02 5.65
CA GLN A 629 -12.94 3.47 4.31
C GLN A 629 -11.62 3.78 3.63
N ARG A 630 -11.05 2.80 2.91
CA ARG A 630 -9.95 3.02 1.97
C ARG A 630 -10.53 3.36 0.59
N ILE A 631 -10.56 4.64 0.24
CA ILE A 631 -11.17 5.15 -1.00
C ILE A 631 -10.36 4.71 -2.22
N TYR A 632 -9.04 4.86 -2.12
CA TYR A 632 -8.11 4.52 -3.18
C TYR A 632 -6.93 3.73 -2.62
N ALA A 633 -6.56 2.64 -3.27
CA ALA A 633 -5.49 1.75 -2.85
C ALA A 633 -4.20 2.11 -3.58
N THR A 634 -3.09 2.31 -2.86
CA THR A 634 -1.74 2.37 -3.47
C THR A 634 -0.90 1.16 -3.10
N ASP A 635 -0.94 0.69 -1.85
CA ASP A 635 -0.13 -0.45 -1.40
C ASP A 635 -0.93 -1.49 -0.62
N GLY A 636 -0.75 -2.79 -0.90
CA GLY A 636 -1.43 -3.89 -0.19
C GLY A 636 -2.94 -4.03 -0.48
N ASP A 637 -3.53 -5.14 -0.04
CA ASP A 637 -4.93 -5.54 -0.27
C ASP A 637 -5.86 -5.29 0.93
N GLY A 638 -5.30 -5.04 2.10
CA GLY A 638 -6.03 -4.84 3.34
C GLY A 638 -6.71 -3.47 3.42
N HIS A 639 -7.81 -3.40 4.17
CA HIS A 639 -8.52 -2.14 4.41
C HIS A 639 -7.67 -1.10 5.18
N LEU A 640 -6.64 -1.53 5.91
CA LEU A 640 -5.67 -0.68 6.63
C LEU A 640 -4.30 -0.58 5.94
N ASP A 641 -4.15 -1.10 4.72
CA ASP A 641 -2.92 -0.91 3.94
C ASP A 641 -2.92 0.46 3.24
N GLY A 642 -1.84 0.81 2.55
CA GLY A 642 -1.58 2.19 2.10
C GLY A 642 -2.49 2.68 0.98
N GLY A 643 -2.87 3.95 1.02
CA GLY A 643 -3.73 4.58 0.03
C GLY A 643 -4.37 5.84 0.56
N THR A 644 -5.41 6.32 -0.13
CA THR A 644 -6.25 7.42 0.34
C THR A 644 -7.39 6.85 1.18
N HIS A 645 -7.49 7.30 2.43
CA HIS A 645 -8.48 6.84 3.40
C HIS A 645 -9.41 7.97 3.82
N LEU A 646 -10.66 7.61 4.07
CA LEU A 646 -11.64 8.40 4.78
C LEU A 646 -11.76 7.88 6.21
N PHE A 647 -11.62 8.77 7.17
CA PHE A 647 -11.91 8.54 8.57
C PHE A 647 -13.01 9.50 9.00
N VAL A 648 -14.02 8.99 9.69
CA VAL A 648 -15.05 9.78 10.35
C VAL A 648 -14.97 9.46 11.82
N PHE A 649 -14.60 10.46 12.61
CA PHE A 649 -14.58 10.37 14.06
C PHE A 649 -15.72 11.19 14.67
N GLU A 650 -16.17 10.80 15.85
CA GLU A 650 -17.13 11.53 16.67
C GLU A 650 -16.48 11.96 17.98
N VAL A 651 -16.73 13.20 18.39
CA VAL A 651 -16.25 13.77 19.65
C VAL A 651 -17.03 13.15 20.81
N ARG A 652 -16.30 12.62 21.80
CA ARG A 652 -16.88 12.03 23.03
C ARG A 652 -17.72 12.98 23.87
#